data_AF-A0A6P7M9C5-F1
#
_entry.id   AF-A0A6P7M9C5-F1
#
_cell.length_a   1.000
_cell.length_b   1.000
_cell.length_c   1.000
_cell.angle_alpha   90.00
_cell.angle_beta   90.00
_cell.angle_gamma   90.00
#
_symmetry.space_group_name_H-M   'P 1'
#
loop_
_entity.id
_entity.type
_entity.pdbx_description
1 polymer ?
#
loop_
_entity_poly.entity_id
_entity_poly.type
_entity_poly.pdbx_seq_one_letter_code
_entity_poly.pdbx_strand_id
1 'polypeptide(L)'
;MNNLKKIVQMMVDYYNEVLAQEISDFVLPDLPKVAEHSDPVEMGRLLQLVLGCAVRCERKQEYIQIIMTLEESVQHVVMTAIQELMRKEAVSPLSGDLEQQLKKALEDLTELVAVKEALAQRCEELDIQVTALQEERNSLLAENDVLTDRANQLDTFDDPSTPSGRKHSQLQQQLENLQEEIFRLEAAKDDYRIHCEELEKQLIEVQHRNDELTSLAEESRALKDELDVLRNCSDRVVILEASVETYKRKLESLGDLKRQMKLLEENNMTYMQNTVSLEEELRKANAARTQLETYKRQVQELHRKLSEETRRADNLAFEMKKLEEKHDTVIKEKERIIIERDSLKEINEELRCTQAQQHQLSQAGVLSSGSPSHDNLAAELIPIEYREKFIRLQHENKMLRVQQEEYERDKIAALQAQLGEAHKKQSELDTENRLNRERVSELQQQVEDLQKALQSQAAKPDDSNLKRKLDAHMVQLNEAQDEIMKKKELLEGLQTDNKAQNNSLKVEELMAALKKKDDDMRAMEERYKMYLEKARNVIRALDPKLNPATAEIQALKSQVADRDKQICSLERQCEQARLREYEEKLIVTAWYNKSVNFQKLAMESRLTGLTGRTSSVLPQGQSFLSQQRQVSNAPRRAFSISSPSTTSK
;
A
#
# COMPACT_ATOMS: atom_id res chain seq x y z
N MET A 1 25.94 -112.43 -7.75
CA MET A 1 25.52 -113.71 -8.38
C MET A 1 24.02 -114.03 -8.24
N ASN A 2 23.44 -114.23 -7.04
CA ASN A 2 22.06 -114.75 -6.89
C ASN A 2 20.97 -113.99 -7.68
N ASN A 3 21.04 -112.66 -7.75
CA ASN A 3 20.08 -111.86 -8.53
C ASN A 3 20.18 -112.16 -10.04
N LEU A 4 21.38 -112.35 -10.58
CA LEU A 4 21.60 -112.68 -11.99
C LEU A 4 21.09 -114.09 -12.34
N LYS A 5 21.28 -115.07 -11.44
CA LYS A 5 20.66 -116.40 -11.57
C LYS A 5 19.14 -116.31 -11.67
N LYS A 6 18.52 -115.48 -10.82
CA LYS A 6 17.06 -115.27 -10.85
C LYS A 6 16.60 -114.56 -12.14
N ILE A 7 17.36 -113.57 -12.63
CA ILE A 7 17.06 -112.86 -13.88
C ILE A 7 17.14 -113.79 -15.09
N VAL A 8 18.24 -114.53 -15.26
CA VAL A 8 18.38 -115.48 -16.39
C VAL A 8 17.32 -116.57 -16.34
N GLN A 9 17.01 -117.11 -15.16
CA GLN A 9 15.93 -118.10 -15.02
C GLN A 9 14.59 -117.52 -15.50
N MET A 10 14.15 -116.38 -14.97
CA MET A 10 12.89 -115.74 -15.39
C MET A 10 12.87 -115.38 -16.89
N MET A 11 14.02 -115.12 -17.51
CA MET A 11 14.10 -114.86 -18.95
C MET A 11 14.01 -116.14 -19.79
N VAL A 12 14.65 -117.22 -19.37
CA VAL A 12 14.50 -118.55 -20.01
C VAL A 12 13.07 -119.05 -19.85
N ASP A 13 12.48 -118.89 -18.67
CA ASP A 13 11.06 -119.17 -18.40
C ASP A 13 10.18 -118.33 -19.34
N TYR A 14 10.43 -117.01 -19.48
CA TYR A 14 9.69 -116.15 -20.41
C TYR A 14 9.80 -116.58 -21.88
N TYR A 15 10.97 -117.04 -22.32
CA TYR A 15 11.15 -117.55 -23.69
C TYR A 15 10.37 -118.84 -23.95
N ASN A 16 10.38 -119.77 -22.99
CA ASN A 16 9.72 -121.06 -23.13
C ASN A 16 8.19 -120.95 -22.91
N GLU A 17 7.75 -120.23 -21.87
CA GLU A 17 6.35 -120.16 -21.44
C GLU A 17 5.55 -119.05 -22.15
N VAL A 18 6.17 -117.91 -22.50
CA VAL A 18 5.47 -116.75 -23.10
C VAL A 18 5.77 -116.59 -24.58
N LEU A 19 7.02 -116.83 -25.02
CA LEU A 19 7.41 -116.72 -26.43
C LEU A 19 7.31 -118.04 -27.21
N ALA A 20 7.06 -119.16 -26.52
CA ALA A 20 6.91 -120.51 -27.09
C ALA A 20 8.06 -120.93 -28.03
N GLN A 21 9.30 -120.51 -27.75
CA GLN A 21 10.47 -120.81 -28.56
C GLN A 21 11.62 -121.35 -27.70
N GLU A 22 12.03 -122.59 -27.95
CA GLU A 22 13.16 -123.20 -27.27
C GLU A 22 14.49 -122.50 -27.65
N ILE A 23 15.26 -122.10 -26.63
CA ILE A 23 16.61 -121.57 -26.78
C ILE A 23 17.61 -122.75 -26.80
N SER A 24 17.52 -123.64 -27.80
CA SER A 24 18.46 -124.76 -27.95
C SER A 24 19.80 -124.36 -28.56
N ASP A 25 19.77 -123.43 -29.51
CA ASP A 25 20.87 -123.13 -30.43
C ASP A 25 21.66 -121.85 -30.01
N PHE A 26 21.36 -121.26 -28.85
CA PHE A 26 22.06 -120.08 -28.31
C PHE A 26 22.74 -120.36 -26.97
N VAL A 27 23.98 -119.87 -26.81
CA VAL A 27 24.81 -120.13 -25.62
C VAL A 27 24.39 -119.23 -24.45
N LEU A 28 23.90 -119.84 -23.37
CA LEU A 28 23.55 -119.13 -22.13
C LEU A 28 24.80 -118.45 -21.50
N PRO A 29 24.67 -117.23 -20.95
CA PRO A 29 25.79 -116.46 -20.42
C PRO A 29 26.39 -117.06 -19.14
N ASP A 30 27.73 -117.04 -19.04
CA ASP A 30 28.47 -117.57 -17.89
C ASP A 30 28.35 -116.65 -16.65
N LEU A 31 27.34 -116.92 -15.82
CA LEU A 31 26.98 -116.09 -14.67
C LEU A 31 28.09 -115.83 -13.63
N PRO A 32 28.98 -116.78 -13.29
CA PRO A 32 30.22 -116.50 -12.55
C PRO A 32 31.08 -115.42 -13.18
N LYS A 33 31.40 -115.51 -14.48
CA LYS A 33 32.24 -114.50 -15.17
C LYS A 33 31.60 -113.13 -15.18
N VAL A 34 30.28 -113.05 -15.40
CA VAL A 34 29.51 -111.80 -15.30
C VAL A 34 29.53 -111.22 -13.88
N ALA A 35 29.44 -112.06 -12.84
CA ALA A 35 29.31 -111.61 -11.45
C ALA A 35 30.63 -111.27 -10.75
N GLU A 36 31.74 -111.90 -11.13
CA GLU A 36 33.04 -111.78 -10.45
C GLU A 36 34.08 -111.00 -11.26
N HIS A 37 33.99 -111.06 -12.60
CA HIS A 37 35.01 -110.50 -13.51
C HIS A 37 34.47 -109.40 -14.42
N SER A 38 33.16 -109.11 -14.39
CA SER A 38 32.48 -108.14 -15.26
C SER A 38 32.79 -108.35 -16.76
N ASP A 39 32.91 -109.61 -17.18
CA ASP A 39 33.30 -109.97 -18.55
C ASP A 39 32.36 -109.34 -19.60
N PRO A 40 32.85 -108.48 -20.50
CA PRO A 40 32.01 -107.76 -21.46
C PRO A 40 31.37 -108.70 -22.50
N VAL A 41 31.95 -109.87 -22.78
CA VAL A 41 31.41 -110.83 -23.76
C VAL A 41 30.23 -111.59 -23.16
N GLU A 42 30.37 -112.09 -21.94
CA GLU A 42 29.28 -112.79 -21.24
C GLU A 42 28.17 -111.83 -20.78
N MET A 43 28.53 -110.58 -20.43
CA MET A 43 27.55 -109.50 -20.23
C MET A 43 26.81 -109.16 -21.54
N GLY A 44 27.52 -109.14 -22.67
CA GLY A 44 26.93 -108.97 -24.00
C GLY A 44 25.89 -110.04 -24.31
N ARG A 45 26.18 -111.32 -24.06
CA ARG A 45 25.21 -112.42 -24.23
C ARG A 45 23.99 -112.29 -23.31
N LEU A 46 24.19 -111.86 -22.06
CA LEU A 46 23.08 -111.59 -21.14
C LEU A 46 22.17 -110.48 -21.67
N LEU A 47 22.75 -109.38 -22.17
CA LEU A 47 22.01 -108.28 -22.79
C LEU A 47 21.34 -108.68 -24.11
N GLN A 48 21.95 -109.56 -24.92
CA GLN A 48 21.38 -110.12 -26.15
C GLN A 48 20.12 -110.95 -25.87
N LEU A 49 20.08 -111.70 -24.76
CA LEU A 49 18.85 -112.37 -24.31
C LEU A 49 17.78 -111.36 -23.87
N VAL A 50 18.14 -110.30 -23.13
CA VAL A 50 17.18 -109.23 -22.71
C VAL A 50 16.59 -108.53 -23.94
N LEU A 51 17.45 -108.13 -24.88
CA LEU A 51 17.08 -107.55 -26.17
C LEU A 51 16.13 -108.48 -26.93
N GLY A 52 16.47 -109.77 -27.01
CA GLY A 52 15.66 -110.78 -27.67
C GLY A 52 14.28 -111.01 -27.02
N CYS A 53 14.14 -110.80 -25.70
CA CYS A 53 12.83 -110.71 -25.03
C CYS A 53 12.10 -109.43 -25.44
N ALA A 54 12.78 -108.28 -25.40
CA ALA A 54 12.17 -106.97 -25.67
C ALA A 54 11.60 -106.87 -27.10
N VAL A 55 12.31 -107.37 -28.12
CA VAL A 55 11.84 -107.37 -29.52
C VAL A 55 10.80 -108.46 -29.83
N ARG A 56 10.51 -109.37 -28.88
CA ARG A 56 9.49 -110.42 -29.04
C ARG A 56 8.27 -110.28 -28.12
N CYS A 57 8.32 -109.43 -27.10
CA CYS A 57 7.19 -109.19 -26.18
C CYS A 57 5.99 -108.49 -26.85
N GLU A 58 4.85 -108.39 -26.15
CA GLU A 58 3.63 -107.73 -26.65
C GLU A 58 3.88 -106.26 -27.06
N ARG A 59 4.72 -105.55 -26.30
CA ARG A 59 5.11 -104.14 -26.56
C ARG A 59 6.37 -104.01 -27.44
N LYS A 60 6.73 -105.04 -28.21
CA LYS A 60 7.92 -105.03 -29.07
C LYS A 60 8.02 -103.83 -30.02
N GLN A 61 6.89 -103.28 -30.46
CA GLN A 61 6.87 -102.09 -31.32
C GLN A 61 7.46 -100.86 -30.63
N GLU A 62 7.22 -100.65 -29.33
CA GLU A 62 7.81 -99.57 -28.53
C GLU A 62 9.35 -99.72 -28.49
N TYR A 63 9.84 -100.94 -28.21
CA TYR A 63 11.28 -101.21 -28.11
C TYR A 63 12.00 -101.16 -29.46
N ILE A 64 11.39 -101.67 -30.54
CA ILE A 64 11.95 -101.57 -31.90
C ILE A 64 12.00 -100.11 -32.35
N GLN A 65 10.97 -99.30 -32.03
CA GLN A 65 10.97 -97.88 -32.36
C GLN A 65 12.06 -97.11 -31.60
N ILE A 66 12.35 -97.46 -30.34
CA ILE A 66 13.50 -96.93 -29.60
C ILE A 66 14.83 -97.33 -30.27
N ILE A 67 15.00 -98.60 -30.68
CA ILE A 67 16.19 -99.07 -31.40
C ILE A 67 16.42 -98.26 -32.69
N MET A 68 15.36 -97.93 -33.43
CA MET A 68 15.44 -97.09 -34.63
C MET A 68 15.84 -95.63 -34.37
N THR A 69 15.84 -95.15 -33.11
CA THR A 69 16.37 -93.83 -32.74
C THR A 69 17.85 -93.83 -32.34
N LEU A 70 18.48 -95.01 -32.28
CA LEU A 70 19.92 -95.14 -31.97
C LEU A 70 20.77 -94.84 -33.22
N GLU A 71 22.07 -94.66 -33.01
CA GLU A 71 23.05 -94.45 -34.08
C GLU A 71 23.14 -95.67 -35.02
N GLU A 72 23.35 -95.45 -36.33
CA GLU A 72 23.33 -96.48 -37.38
C GLU A 72 24.33 -97.63 -37.11
N SER A 73 25.51 -97.30 -36.60
CA SER A 73 26.53 -98.25 -36.14
C SER A 73 26.00 -99.19 -35.04
N VAL A 74 25.23 -98.64 -34.09
CA VAL A 74 24.61 -99.39 -32.99
C VAL A 74 23.42 -100.23 -33.51
N GLN A 75 22.61 -99.68 -34.43
CA GLN A 75 21.52 -100.42 -35.07
C GLN A 75 22.04 -101.66 -35.82
N HIS A 76 23.18 -101.56 -36.51
CA HIS A 76 23.81 -102.71 -37.18
C HIS A 76 24.25 -103.81 -36.21
N VAL A 77 24.88 -103.46 -35.08
CA VAL A 77 25.28 -104.44 -34.05
C VAL A 77 24.05 -105.12 -33.44
N VAL A 78 23.01 -104.34 -33.11
CA VAL A 78 21.72 -104.84 -32.59
C VAL A 78 21.03 -105.75 -33.61
N MET A 79 21.03 -105.41 -34.89
CA MET A 79 20.46 -106.24 -35.96
C MET A 79 21.24 -107.56 -36.12
N THR A 80 22.56 -107.51 -36.03
CA THR A 80 23.42 -108.71 -36.13
C THR A 80 23.16 -109.65 -34.97
N ALA A 81 23.08 -109.12 -33.74
CA ALA A 81 22.74 -109.87 -32.54
C ALA A 81 21.33 -110.50 -32.58
N ILE A 82 20.39 -109.92 -33.34
CA ILE A 82 19.07 -110.52 -33.61
C ILE A 82 19.17 -111.63 -34.67
N GLN A 83 19.99 -111.46 -35.72
CA GLN A 83 20.14 -112.43 -36.81
C GLN A 83 20.96 -113.68 -36.45
N GLU A 84 21.91 -113.58 -35.52
CA GLU A 84 22.70 -114.73 -35.05
C GLU A 84 21.84 -115.79 -34.36
N LEU A 85 20.65 -115.43 -33.88
CA LEU A 85 19.67 -116.35 -33.29
C LEU A 85 18.95 -117.23 -34.37
N MET A 86 19.45 -117.38 -35.63
CA MET A 86 18.62 -117.81 -36.80
C MET A 86 19.29 -118.54 -38.05
N ARG A 87 20.34 -119.39 -38.02
CA ARG A 87 21.02 -119.91 -39.28
C ARG A 87 21.38 -121.43 -39.36
N LYS A 88 21.56 -122.01 -40.59
CA LYS A 88 21.99 -123.42 -40.90
C LYS A 88 22.47 -123.63 -42.39
N GLU A 89 23.38 -124.58 -42.72
CA GLU A 89 24.09 -124.76 -44.05
C GLU A 89 24.54 -126.21 -44.48
N ALA A 90 25.08 -126.44 -45.72
CA ALA A 90 25.76 -127.69 -46.24
C ALA A 90 26.63 -127.55 -47.58
N VAL A 91 27.50 -128.53 -47.94
CA VAL A 91 28.62 -128.49 -48.98
C VAL A 91 28.81 -129.83 -49.82
N SER A 92 29.62 -129.90 -50.91
CA SER A 92 29.98 -131.15 -51.69
C SER A 92 31.31 -131.14 -52.53
N PRO A 93 32.04 -132.28 -52.81
CA PRO A 93 33.26 -132.38 -53.66
C PRO A 93 33.38 -133.60 -54.68
N LEU A 94 34.63 -133.99 -55.08
CA LEU A 94 35.10 -134.68 -56.34
C LEU A 94 35.49 -136.21 -56.27
N SER A 95 35.84 -136.81 -57.45
CA SER A 95 36.98 -137.75 -57.75
C SER A 95 36.75 -139.25 -58.14
N GLY A 96 37.58 -139.80 -59.06
CA GLY A 96 38.29 -141.10 -58.82
C GLY A 96 38.26 -142.32 -59.81
N ASP A 97 39.45 -142.75 -60.25
CA ASP A 97 40.02 -144.14 -60.27
C ASP A 97 40.02 -145.10 -61.50
N LEU A 98 40.83 -146.18 -61.41
CA LEU A 98 41.71 -146.72 -62.47
C LEU A 98 41.52 -148.23 -62.82
N GLU A 99 40.47 -148.65 -63.56
CA GLU A 99 40.35 -150.00 -64.17
C GLU A 99 40.00 -150.04 -65.69
N GLN A 100 39.66 -148.94 -66.36
CA GLN A 100 40.61 -147.90 -66.73
C GLN A 100 42.12 -148.29 -66.80
N GLN A 101 42.66 -149.49 -66.48
CA GLN A 101 44.10 -149.70 -66.14
C GLN A 101 45.03 -150.22 -67.27
N LEU A 102 44.49 -150.97 -68.24
CA LEU A 102 45.17 -151.24 -69.52
C LEU A 102 44.53 -150.42 -70.65
N LYS A 103 43.24 -150.09 -70.48
CA LYS A 103 42.63 -148.95 -71.13
C LYS A 103 43.44 -147.69 -70.82
N LYS A 104 44.10 -147.57 -69.64
CA LYS A 104 45.26 -146.71 -69.25
C LYS A 104 46.56 -146.97 -69.99
N ALA A 105 47.09 -148.17 -70.12
CA ALA A 105 48.35 -148.28 -70.88
C ALA A 105 48.24 -147.63 -72.29
N LEU A 106 47.01 -147.44 -72.80
CA LEU A 106 46.65 -146.43 -73.81
C LEU A 106 46.09 -145.07 -73.27
N GLU A 107 45.24 -145.01 -72.23
CA GLU A 107 44.78 -143.82 -71.50
C GLU A 107 45.97 -143.14 -70.79
N ASP A 108 46.63 -143.61 -69.70
CA ASP A 108 48.05 -143.32 -69.31
C ASP A 108 48.98 -142.92 -70.47
N LEU A 109 48.91 -143.50 -71.69
CA LEU A 109 49.77 -143.03 -72.80
C LEU A 109 49.22 -141.74 -73.46
N THR A 110 47.93 -141.68 -73.76
CA THR A 110 47.24 -140.44 -74.19
C THR A 110 47.13 -139.39 -73.08
N GLU A 111 47.28 -139.81 -71.83
CA GLU A 111 47.26 -139.05 -70.58
C GLU A 111 48.70 -138.65 -70.24
N LEU A 112 49.74 -139.42 -70.61
CA LEU A 112 51.12 -138.93 -70.69
C LEU A 112 51.29 -137.93 -71.83
N VAL A 113 50.62 -138.13 -72.97
CA VAL A 113 50.59 -137.16 -74.06
C VAL A 113 49.82 -135.91 -73.62
N ALA A 114 48.64 -136.06 -73.00
CA ALA A 114 47.87 -134.94 -72.45
C ALA A 114 48.57 -134.27 -71.26
N VAL A 115 49.33 -135.00 -70.43
CA VAL A 115 50.16 -134.45 -69.35
C VAL A 115 51.40 -133.79 -69.92
N LYS A 116 51.98 -134.29 -71.01
CA LYS A 116 53.07 -133.62 -71.75
C LYS A 116 52.56 -132.35 -72.42
N GLU A 117 51.38 -132.37 -73.01
CA GLU A 117 50.72 -131.21 -73.62
C GLU A 117 50.27 -130.22 -72.54
N ALA A 118 49.73 -130.67 -71.41
CA ALA A 118 49.40 -129.83 -70.26
C ALA A 118 50.66 -129.29 -69.54
N LEU A 119 51.77 -130.03 -69.53
CA LEU A 119 53.07 -129.53 -69.07
C LEU A 119 53.67 -128.53 -70.06
N ALA A 120 53.51 -128.73 -71.37
CA ALA A 120 53.92 -127.77 -72.39
C ALA A 120 53.09 -126.49 -72.30
N GLN A 121 51.76 -126.60 -72.19
CA GLN A 121 50.85 -125.49 -71.90
C GLN A 121 51.20 -124.83 -70.58
N ARG A 122 51.50 -125.57 -69.51
CA ARG A 122 51.91 -124.99 -68.22
C ARG A 122 53.27 -124.30 -68.30
N CYS A 123 54.20 -124.79 -69.12
CA CYS A 123 55.46 -124.09 -69.38
C CYS A 123 55.21 -122.81 -70.18
N GLU A 124 54.33 -122.84 -71.20
CA GLU A 124 53.94 -121.67 -71.99
C GLU A 124 53.16 -120.64 -71.14
N GLU A 125 52.26 -121.08 -70.25
CA GLU A 125 51.58 -120.27 -69.23
C GLU A 125 52.57 -119.66 -68.23
N LEU A 126 53.58 -120.43 -67.79
CA LEU A 126 54.63 -119.93 -66.91
C LEU A 126 55.55 -118.94 -67.61
N ASP A 127 55.90 -119.17 -68.88
CA ASP A 127 56.69 -118.24 -69.69
C ASP A 127 55.89 -116.94 -69.93
N ILE A 128 54.58 -117.04 -70.24
CA ILE A 128 53.67 -115.89 -70.32
C ILE A 128 53.62 -115.16 -68.96
N GLN A 129 53.45 -115.86 -67.86
CA GLN A 129 53.41 -115.26 -66.52
C GLN A 129 54.75 -114.60 -66.14
N VAL A 130 55.89 -115.22 -66.49
CA VAL A 130 57.22 -114.62 -66.31
C VAL A 130 57.35 -113.36 -67.16
N THR A 131 56.94 -113.37 -68.44
CA THR A 131 56.99 -112.14 -69.27
C THR A 131 56.10 -111.03 -68.72
N ALA A 132 54.87 -111.33 -68.27
CA ALA A 132 53.98 -110.36 -67.66
C ALA A 132 54.55 -109.77 -66.36
N LEU A 133 55.14 -110.60 -65.49
CA LEU A 133 55.83 -110.13 -64.28
C LEU A 133 57.10 -109.32 -64.62
N GLN A 134 57.80 -109.65 -65.69
CA GLN A 134 58.95 -108.89 -66.19
C GLN A 134 58.52 -107.49 -66.65
N GLU A 135 57.39 -107.40 -67.37
CA GLU A 135 56.79 -106.14 -67.84
C GLU A 135 56.30 -105.30 -66.66
N GLU A 136 55.52 -105.86 -65.73
CA GLU A 136 55.02 -105.17 -64.53
C GLU A 136 56.18 -104.64 -63.66
N ARG A 137 57.22 -105.45 -63.45
CA ARG A 137 58.44 -105.04 -62.75
C ARG A 137 59.16 -103.88 -63.46
N ASN A 138 59.15 -103.84 -64.79
CA ASN A 138 59.76 -102.74 -65.54
C ASN A 138 58.89 -101.47 -65.50
N SER A 139 57.55 -101.60 -65.51
CA SER A 139 56.62 -100.48 -65.31
C SER A 139 56.76 -99.87 -63.91
N LEU A 140 56.84 -100.70 -62.87
CA LEU A 140 57.02 -100.24 -61.48
C LEU A 140 58.38 -99.55 -61.27
N LEU A 141 59.44 -99.99 -61.94
CA LEU A 141 60.73 -99.29 -61.93
C LEU A 141 60.62 -97.90 -62.56
N ALA A 142 59.98 -97.79 -63.73
CA ALA A 142 59.78 -96.50 -64.39
C ALA A 142 58.91 -95.52 -63.57
N GLU A 143 57.90 -96.01 -62.85
CA GLU A 143 57.13 -95.19 -61.91
C GLU A 143 57.97 -94.75 -60.71
N ASN A 144 58.81 -95.62 -60.17
CA ASN A 144 59.71 -95.31 -59.05
C ASN A 144 60.74 -94.22 -59.44
N ASP A 145 61.30 -94.31 -60.65
CA ASP A 145 62.20 -93.29 -61.20
C ASP A 145 61.49 -91.92 -61.29
N VAL A 146 60.26 -91.88 -61.83
CA VAL A 146 59.46 -90.64 -61.94
C VAL A 146 59.09 -90.05 -60.57
N LEU A 147 58.75 -90.88 -59.59
CA LEU A 147 58.47 -90.43 -58.22
C LEU A 147 59.73 -89.92 -57.53
N THR A 148 60.87 -90.56 -57.76
CA THR A 148 62.19 -90.12 -57.24
C THR A 148 62.59 -88.78 -57.84
N ASP A 149 62.46 -88.59 -59.16
CA ASP A 149 62.71 -87.30 -59.82
C ASP A 149 61.77 -86.20 -59.31
N ARG A 150 60.53 -86.52 -58.97
CA ARG A 150 59.57 -85.57 -58.39
C ARG A 150 59.90 -85.21 -56.94
N ALA A 151 60.40 -86.16 -56.14
CA ALA A 151 60.89 -85.89 -54.79
C ALA A 151 62.13 -84.99 -54.83
N ASN A 152 63.11 -85.33 -55.68
CA ASN A 152 64.31 -84.52 -55.90
C ASN A 152 63.96 -83.08 -56.34
N GLN A 153 62.95 -82.90 -57.19
CA GLN A 153 62.44 -81.57 -57.56
C GLN A 153 61.83 -80.80 -56.39
N LEU A 154 61.19 -81.48 -55.42
CA LEU A 154 60.66 -80.83 -54.23
C LEU A 154 61.79 -80.37 -53.29
N ASP A 155 62.82 -81.20 -53.10
CA ASP A 155 64.01 -80.83 -52.31
C ASP A 155 64.75 -79.60 -52.92
N THR A 156 64.65 -79.34 -54.23
CA THR A 156 65.22 -78.12 -54.83
C THR A 156 64.52 -76.80 -54.45
N PHE A 157 63.36 -76.83 -53.77
CA PHE A 157 62.76 -75.61 -53.21
C PHE A 157 63.46 -75.15 -51.92
N ASP A 158 64.14 -76.05 -51.20
CA ASP A 158 64.88 -75.72 -49.97
C ASP A 158 66.31 -75.23 -50.26
N ASP A 159 66.84 -75.44 -51.47
CA ASP A 159 68.16 -74.93 -51.88
C ASP A 159 68.08 -73.50 -52.47
N PRO A 160 68.64 -72.46 -51.79
CA PRO A 160 68.67 -71.08 -52.29
C PRO A 160 69.51 -70.89 -53.56
N SER A 161 70.31 -71.89 -53.96
CA SER A 161 71.09 -71.82 -55.19
C SER A 161 70.21 -71.90 -56.44
N THR A 162 69.07 -72.59 -56.38
CA THR A 162 68.20 -72.85 -57.55
C THR A 162 67.22 -71.70 -57.84
N PRO A 163 66.75 -71.55 -59.10
CA PRO A 163 65.72 -70.55 -59.42
C PRO A 163 64.41 -70.75 -58.65
N SER A 164 64.05 -71.99 -58.36
CA SER A 164 62.84 -72.37 -57.62
C SER A 164 62.95 -72.01 -56.13
N GLY A 165 64.06 -72.36 -55.49
CA GLY A 165 64.33 -72.03 -54.09
C GLY A 165 64.47 -70.53 -53.84
N ARG A 166 65.11 -69.78 -54.75
CA ARG A 166 65.13 -68.29 -54.68
C ARG A 166 63.72 -67.70 -54.74
N LYS A 167 62.86 -68.21 -55.63
CA LYS A 167 61.47 -67.75 -55.74
C LYS A 167 60.67 -68.11 -54.48
N HIS A 168 60.89 -69.30 -53.90
CA HIS A 168 60.26 -69.71 -52.65
C HIS A 168 60.69 -68.82 -51.48
N SER A 169 61.99 -68.64 -51.26
CA SER A 169 62.55 -67.74 -50.24
C SER A 169 62.07 -66.29 -50.41
N GLN A 170 61.98 -65.78 -51.64
CA GLN A 170 61.46 -64.44 -51.91
C GLN A 170 59.96 -64.31 -51.59
N LEU A 171 59.15 -65.34 -51.88
CA LEU A 171 57.73 -65.38 -51.50
C LEU A 171 57.55 -65.52 -49.99
N GLN A 172 58.41 -66.30 -49.32
CA GLN A 172 58.40 -66.45 -47.86
C GLN A 172 58.76 -65.12 -47.18
N GLN A 173 59.80 -64.43 -47.63
CA GLN A 173 60.16 -63.10 -47.12
C GLN A 173 59.06 -62.06 -47.40
N GLN A 174 58.34 -62.16 -48.53
CA GLN A 174 57.14 -61.33 -48.76
C GLN A 174 56.02 -61.66 -47.77
N LEU A 175 55.81 -62.93 -47.44
CA LEU A 175 54.84 -63.38 -46.43
C LEU A 175 55.19 -62.86 -45.03
N GLU A 176 56.45 -62.96 -44.63
CA GLU A 176 56.97 -62.44 -43.35
C GLU A 176 56.82 -60.91 -43.28
N ASN A 177 57.22 -60.17 -44.32
CA ASN A 177 57.03 -58.72 -44.40
C ASN A 177 55.55 -58.31 -44.33
N LEU A 178 54.65 -59.06 -44.98
CA LEU A 178 53.21 -58.82 -44.92
C LEU A 178 52.64 -59.14 -43.53
N GLN A 179 53.13 -60.17 -42.85
CA GLN A 179 52.76 -60.48 -41.46
C GLN A 179 53.22 -59.37 -40.50
N GLU A 180 54.47 -58.89 -40.61
CA GLU A 180 54.94 -57.74 -39.84
C GLU A 180 54.11 -56.48 -40.06
N GLU A 181 53.76 -56.19 -41.32
CA GLU A 181 52.93 -55.04 -41.66
C GLU A 181 51.50 -55.20 -41.13
N ILE A 182 50.92 -56.40 -41.15
CA ILE A 182 49.64 -56.71 -40.50
C ILE A 182 49.74 -56.42 -38.99
N PHE A 183 50.75 -56.95 -38.28
CA PHE A 183 50.92 -56.69 -36.85
C PHE A 183 51.12 -55.18 -36.54
N ARG A 184 51.87 -54.44 -37.38
CA ARG A 184 52.02 -52.99 -37.24
C ARG A 184 50.71 -52.24 -37.46
N LEU A 185 49.92 -52.63 -38.46
CA LEU A 185 48.61 -52.03 -38.75
C LEU A 185 47.57 -52.39 -37.68
N GLU A 186 47.63 -53.59 -37.10
CA GLU A 186 46.78 -54.00 -35.97
C GLU A 186 47.10 -53.20 -34.71
N ALA A 187 48.39 -53.05 -34.36
CA ALA A 187 48.81 -52.21 -33.25
C ALA A 187 48.37 -50.74 -33.43
N ALA A 188 48.62 -50.15 -34.62
CA ALA A 188 48.21 -48.79 -34.92
C ALA A 188 46.67 -48.62 -34.87
N LYS A 189 45.91 -49.61 -35.34
CA LYS A 189 44.44 -49.64 -35.24
C LYS A 189 43.97 -49.65 -33.79
N ASP A 190 44.61 -50.42 -32.91
CA ASP A 190 44.26 -50.44 -31.48
C ASP A 190 44.66 -49.13 -30.77
N ASP A 191 45.80 -48.53 -31.11
CA ASP A 191 46.17 -47.18 -30.64
C ASP A 191 45.14 -46.13 -31.07
N TYR A 192 44.71 -46.14 -32.33
CA TYR A 192 43.65 -45.26 -32.82
C TYR A 192 42.31 -45.52 -32.13
N ARG A 193 41.95 -46.79 -31.86
CA ARG A 193 40.74 -47.13 -31.12
C ARG A 193 40.76 -46.56 -29.70
N ILE A 194 41.87 -46.73 -28.97
CA ILE A 194 42.05 -46.16 -27.64
C ILE A 194 41.99 -44.62 -27.69
N HIS A 195 42.57 -43.99 -28.70
CA HIS A 195 42.49 -42.54 -28.87
C HIS A 195 41.06 -42.05 -29.16
N CYS A 196 40.28 -42.78 -29.97
CA CYS A 196 38.86 -42.49 -30.17
C CYS A 196 38.05 -42.64 -28.87
N GLU A 197 38.23 -43.74 -28.12
CA GLU A 197 37.56 -43.96 -26.82
C GLU A 197 37.90 -42.85 -25.80
N GLU A 198 39.11 -42.31 -25.85
CA GLU A 198 39.53 -41.19 -24.99
C GLU A 198 38.95 -39.84 -25.43
N LEU A 199 38.91 -39.56 -26.74
CA LEU A 199 38.23 -38.38 -27.28
C LEU A 199 36.72 -38.40 -27.03
N GLU A 200 36.09 -39.57 -27.06
CA GLU A 200 34.67 -39.74 -26.72
C GLU A 200 34.39 -39.41 -25.24
N LYS A 201 35.25 -39.85 -24.30
CA LYS A 201 35.14 -39.46 -22.88
C LYS A 201 35.29 -37.95 -22.72
N GLN A 202 36.30 -37.35 -23.34
CA GLN A 202 36.55 -35.90 -23.25
C GLN A 202 35.38 -35.09 -23.85
N LEU A 203 34.75 -35.59 -24.92
CA LEU A 203 33.54 -35.00 -25.47
C LEU A 203 32.37 -35.04 -24.47
N ILE A 204 32.16 -36.19 -23.80
CA ILE A 204 31.11 -36.37 -22.78
C ILE A 204 31.38 -35.48 -21.56
N GLU A 205 32.62 -35.38 -21.09
CA GLU A 205 33.01 -34.49 -19.97
C GLU A 205 32.78 -33.01 -20.30
N VAL A 206 33.09 -32.59 -21.54
CA VAL A 206 32.85 -31.22 -22.02
C VAL A 206 31.35 -30.94 -22.19
N GLN A 207 30.56 -31.93 -22.64
CA GLN A 207 29.10 -31.84 -22.70
C GLN A 207 28.49 -31.67 -21.30
N HIS A 208 28.85 -32.51 -20.34
CA HIS A 208 28.42 -32.38 -18.95
C HIS A 208 28.77 -31.01 -18.34
N ARG A 209 30.00 -30.51 -18.58
CA ARG A 209 30.37 -29.16 -18.15
C ARG A 209 29.54 -28.05 -18.81
N ASN A 210 29.13 -28.24 -20.06
CA ASN A 210 28.28 -27.27 -20.77
C ASN A 210 26.87 -27.24 -20.17
N ASP A 211 26.32 -28.42 -19.87
CA ASP A 211 25.00 -28.57 -19.23
C ASP A 211 25.00 -27.96 -17.82
N GLU A 212 26.04 -28.20 -17.02
CA GLU A 212 26.24 -27.58 -15.70
C GLU A 212 26.32 -26.04 -15.78
N LEU A 213 27.14 -25.52 -16.70
CA LEU A 213 27.26 -24.06 -16.92
C LEU A 213 25.96 -23.44 -17.43
N THR A 214 25.19 -24.18 -18.24
CA THR A 214 23.88 -23.75 -18.73
C THR A 214 22.86 -23.70 -17.61
N SER A 215 22.80 -24.74 -16.76
CA SER A 215 21.95 -24.77 -15.57
C SER A 215 22.27 -23.63 -14.60
N LEU A 216 23.55 -23.35 -14.35
CA LEU A 216 23.98 -22.23 -13.50
C LEU A 216 23.63 -20.87 -14.13
N ALA A 217 23.68 -20.73 -15.46
CA ALA A 217 23.26 -19.52 -16.14
C ALA A 217 21.73 -19.31 -16.08
N GLU A 218 20.95 -20.38 -16.07
CA GLU A 218 19.50 -20.35 -15.88
C GLU A 218 19.11 -19.99 -14.44
N GLU A 219 19.76 -20.60 -13.44
CA GLU A 219 19.59 -20.24 -12.02
C GLU A 219 19.97 -18.77 -11.77
N SER A 220 21.09 -18.30 -12.35
CA SER A 220 21.52 -16.90 -12.28
C SER A 220 20.50 -15.92 -12.88
N ARG A 221 19.79 -16.32 -13.95
CA ARG A 221 18.68 -15.53 -14.51
C ARG A 221 17.46 -15.54 -13.58
N ALA A 222 17.06 -16.71 -13.07
CA ALA A 222 15.92 -16.82 -12.15
C ALA A 222 16.12 -15.97 -10.87
N LEU A 223 17.30 -16.05 -10.25
CA LEU A 223 17.66 -15.23 -9.08
C LEU A 223 17.67 -13.73 -9.40
N LYS A 224 18.02 -13.34 -10.63
CA LYS A 224 17.95 -11.94 -11.07
C LYS A 224 16.50 -11.47 -11.22
N ASP A 225 15.63 -12.28 -11.81
CA ASP A 225 14.21 -11.98 -11.95
C ASP A 225 13.54 -11.88 -10.56
N GLU A 226 13.89 -12.76 -9.61
CA GLU A 226 13.46 -12.65 -8.21
C GLU A 226 13.94 -11.35 -7.55
N LEU A 227 15.21 -10.95 -7.74
CA LEU A 227 15.73 -9.68 -7.23
C LEU A 227 15.00 -8.47 -7.83
N ASP A 228 14.62 -8.51 -9.10
CA ASP A 228 13.85 -7.43 -9.74
C ASP A 228 12.39 -7.40 -9.26
N VAL A 229 11.77 -8.56 -8.96
CA VAL A 229 10.48 -8.61 -8.25
C VAL A 229 10.61 -8.02 -6.84
N LEU A 230 11.65 -8.37 -6.09
CA LEU A 230 11.90 -7.84 -4.74
C LEU A 230 12.17 -6.33 -4.74
N ARG A 231 12.87 -5.78 -5.73
CA ARG A 231 13.05 -4.33 -5.93
C ARG A 231 11.71 -3.63 -6.14
N ASN A 232 10.89 -4.12 -7.07
CA ASN A 232 9.54 -3.57 -7.29
C ASN A 232 8.66 -3.65 -6.03
N CYS A 233 8.79 -4.72 -5.24
CA CYS A 233 8.10 -4.81 -3.94
C CYS A 233 8.61 -3.77 -2.93
N SER A 234 9.93 -3.56 -2.86
CA SER A 234 10.56 -2.56 -2.00
C SER A 234 10.12 -1.14 -2.36
N ASP A 235 10.14 -0.77 -3.64
CA ASP A 235 9.68 0.54 -4.11
C ASP A 235 8.20 0.77 -3.77
N ARG A 236 7.37 -0.27 -3.89
CA ARG A 236 5.96 -0.20 -3.47
C ARG A 236 5.81 -0.03 -1.97
N VAL A 237 6.67 -0.63 -1.15
CA VAL A 237 6.68 -0.41 0.31
C VAL A 237 7.02 1.05 0.63
N VAL A 238 8.05 1.63 0.01
CA VAL A 238 8.44 3.04 0.21
C VAL A 238 7.28 4.00 -0.12
N ILE A 239 6.55 3.75 -1.21
CA ILE A 239 5.36 4.54 -1.58
C ILE A 239 4.24 4.40 -0.52
N LEU A 240 4.01 3.18 -0.03
CA LEU A 240 3.01 2.92 1.02
C LEU A 240 3.40 3.60 2.34
N GLU A 241 4.67 3.54 2.76
CA GLU A 241 5.18 4.21 3.96
C GLU A 241 5.01 5.73 3.87
N ALA A 242 5.36 6.35 2.73
CA ALA A 242 5.13 7.77 2.49
C ALA A 242 3.63 8.16 2.53
N SER A 243 2.75 7.26 2.07
CA SER A 243 1.30 7.45 2.18
C SER A 243 0.81 7.38 3.63
N VAL A 244 1.30 6.40 4.42
CA VAL A 244 0.99 6.25 5.85
C VAL A 244 1.46 7.47 6.64
N GLU A 245 2.66 7.98 6.37
CA GLU A 245 3.19 9.18 7.02
C GLU A 245 2.41 10.45 6.64
N THR A 246 1.79 10.46 5.46
CA THR A 246 0.85 11.52 5.05
C THR A 246 -0.49 11.40 5.79
N TYR A 247 -0.97 10.18 6.05
CA TYR A 247 -2.18 9.95 6.85
C TYR A 247 -1.98 10.25 8.34
N LYS A 248 -0.81 9.95 8.92
CA LYS A 248 -0.47 10.33 10.31
C LYS A 248 -0.56 11.85 10.51
N ARG A 249 0.12 12.63 9.66
CA ARG A 249 0.07 14.11 9.71
C ARG A 249 -1.34 14.68 9.56
N LYS A 250 -2.19 14.05 8.72
CA LYS A 250 -3.62 14.39 8.63
C LYS A 250 -4.38 14.06 9.92
N LEU A 251 -4.08 12.93 10.58
CA LEU A 251 -4.69 12.53 11.84
C LEU A 251 -4.30 13.48 12.99
N GLU A 252 -3.03 13.90 13.03
CA GLU A 252 -2.51 14.91 13.97
C GLU A 252 -3.23 16.24 13.78
N SER A 253 -3.34 16.73 12.53
CA SER A 253 -4.08 17.94 12.18
C SER A 253 -5.56 17.88 12.58
N LEU A 254 -6.20 16.71 12.44
CA LEU A 254 -7.57 16.48 12.93
C LEU A 254 -7.64 16.46 14.47
N GLY A 255 -6.60 15.99 15.15
CA GLY A 255 -6.45 16.08 16.61
C GLY A 255 -6.32 17.54 17.09
N ASP A 256 -5.56 18.35 16.36
CA ASP A 256 -5.41 19.78 16.62
C ASP A 256 -6.73 20.53 16.41
N LEU A 257 -7.43 20.28 15.30
CA LEU A 257 -8.74 20.86 15.03
C LEU A 257 -9.77 20.47 16.10
N LYS A 258 -9.76 19.21 16.58
CA LYS A 258 -10.61 18.77 17.70
C LYS A 258 -10.28 19.50 19.01
N ARG A 259 -9.02 19.78 19.29
CA ARG A 259 -8.60 20.56 20.47
C ARG A 259 -9.01 22.04 20.35
N GLN A 260 -8.90 22.63 19.17
CA GLN A 260 -9.41 23.98 18.88
C GLN A 260 -10.94 24.06 19.02
N MET A 261 -11.67 23.06 18.52
CA MET A 261 -13.13 22.98 18.65
C MET A 261 -13.56 22.95 20.12
N LYS A 262 -12.95 22.10 20.95
CA LYS A 262 -13.21 22.07 22.40
C LYS A 262 -12.92 23.41 23.08
N LEU A 263 -11.81 24.05 22.76
CA LEU A 263 -11.47 25.36 23.33
C LEU A 263 -12.51 26.43 22.94
N LEU A 264 -13.05 26.38 21.72
CA LEU A 264 -14.14 27.26 21.29
C LEU A 264 -15.47 26.93 21.99
N GLU A 265 -15.77 25.65 22.24
CA GLU A 265 -16.94 25.22 23.03
C GLU A 265 -16.84 25.69 24.50
N GLU A 266 -15.68 25.56 25.12
CA GLU A 266 -15.39 26.02 26.50
C GLU A 266 -15.46 27.56 26.59
N ASN A 267 -14.92 28.29 25.60
CA ASN A 267 -15.04 29.74 25.53
C ASN A 267 -16.50 30.18 25.32
N ASN A 268 -17.27 29.52 24.44
CA ASN A 268 -18.69 29.81 24.24
C ASN A 268 -19.53 29.53 25.50
N MET A 269 -19.23 28.44 26.23
CA MET A 269 -19.84 28.16 27.53
C MET A 269 -19.55 29.28 28.54
N THR A 270 -18.31 29.77 28.58
CA THR A 270 -17.89 30.87 29.46
C THR A 270 -18.59 32.19 29.08
N TYR A 271 -18.71 32.51 27.78
CA TYR A 271 -19.48 33.66 27.31
C TYR A 271 -20.95 33.56 27.69
N MET A 272 -21.57 32.38 27.54
CA MET A 272 -22.97 32.15 27.93
C MET A 272 -23.17 32.33 29.45
N GLN A 273 -22.27 31.80 30.29
CA GLN A 273 -22.31 32.00 31.74
C GLN A 273 -22.17 33.48 32.12
N ASN A 274 -21.24 34.20 31.49
CA ASN A 274 -21.06 35.63 31.70
C ASN A 274 -22.30 36.44 31.28
N THR A 275 -22.93 36.11 30.15
CA THR A 275 -24.19 36.74 29.71
C THR A 275 -25.31 36.52 30.73
N VAL A 276 -25.51 35.29 31.22
CA VAL A 276 -26.53 35.00 32.24
C VAL A 276 -26.28 35.78 33.53
N SER A 277 -25.03 35.84 34.00
CA SER A 277 -24.64 36.63 35.18
C SER A 277 -24.92 38.13 34.99
N LEU A 278 -24.59 38.69 33.82
CA LEU A 278 -24.90 40.08 33.49
C LEU A 278 -26.41 40.35 33.39
N GLU A 279 -27.21 39.40 32.89
CA GLU A 279 -28.67 39.51 32.92
C GLU A 279 -29.22 39.48 34.36
N GLU A 280 -28.66 38.66 35.25
CA GLU A 280 -29.05 38.63 36.67
C GLU A 280 -28.73 39.94 37.37
N GLU A 281 -27.54 40.50 37.18
CA GLU A 281 -27.20 41.84 37.69
C GLU A 281 -28.08 42.93 37.08
N LEU A 282 -28.44 42.84 35.79
CA LEU A 282 -29.39 43.75 35.15
C LEU A 282 -30.81 43.63 35.74
N ARG A 283 -31.26 42.42 36.11
CA ARG A 283 -32.54 42.23 36.83
C ARG A 283 -32.48 42.87 38.23
N LYS A 284 -31.39 42.67 38.99
CA LYS A 284 -31.17 43.29 40.31
C LYS A 284 -31.16 44.82 40.21
N ALA A 285 -30.40 45.39 39.26
CA ALA A 285 -30.33 46.82 39.02
C ALA A 285 -31.69 47.42 38.62
N ASN A 286 -32.49 46.73 37.80
CA ASN A 286 -33.85 47.17 37.46
C ASN A 286 -34.82 47.10 38.65
N ALA A 287 -34.71 46.09 39.51
CA ALA A 287 -35.48 46.01 40.74
C ALA A 287 -35.14 47.16 41.70
N ALA A 288 -33.84 47.43 41.91
CA ALA A 288 -33.36 48.56 42.71
C ALA A 288 -33.81 49.91 42.13
N ARG A 289 -33.76 50.09 40.80
CA ARG A 289 -34.28 51.31 40.13
C ARG A 289 -35.79 51.49 40.35
N THR A 290 -36.56 50.40 40.30
CA THR A 290 -38.01 50.45 40.59
C THR A 290 -38.26 50.86 42.04
N GLN A 291 -37.51 50.33 43.00
CA GLN A 291 -37.57 50.75 44.41
C GLN A 291 -37.22 52.24 44.57
N LEU A 292 -36.15 52.70 43.92
CA LEU A 292 -35.72 54.10 43.97
C LEU A 292 -36.80 55.06 43.40
N GLU A 293 -37.49 54.70 42.32
CA GLU A 293 -38.63 55.48 41.83
C GLU A 293 -39.84 55.44 42.79
N THR A 294 -40.07 54.36 43.53
CA THR A 294 -41.09 54.36 44.59
C THR A 294 -40.73 55.28 45.76
N TYR A 295 -39.46 55.27 46.21
CA TYR A 295 -38.99 56.19 47.25
C TYR A 295 -39.02 57.65 46.79
N LYS A 296 -38.62 57.94 45.56
CA LYS A 296 -38.71 59.28 44.96
C LYS A 296 -40.16 59.81 44.91
N ARG A 297 -41.14 58.96 44.58
CA ARG A 297 -42.56 59.32 44.69
C ARG A 297 -43.01 59.57 46.14
N GLN A 298 -42.55 58.76 47.10
CA GLN A 298 -42.83 58.98 48.52
C GLN A 298 -42.24 60.31 49.02
N VAL A 299 -41.01 60.64 48.63
CA VAL A 299 -40.36 61.93 48.95
C VAL A 299 -41.14 63.10 48.34
N GLN A 300 -41.57 63.00 47.07
CA GLN A 300 -42.40 64.03 46.43
C GLN A 300 -43.75 64.22 47.15
N GLU A 301 -44.41 63.14 47.55
CA GLU A 301 -45.68 63.19 48.29
C GLU A 301 -45.51 63.74 49.72
N LEU A 302 -44.42 63.39 50.41
CA LEU A 302 -44.08 63.99 51.70
C LEU A 302 -43.74 65.48 51.57
N HIS A 303 -43.04 65.88 50.51
CA HIS A 303 -42.74 67.28 50.22
C HIS A 303 -44.02 68.08 49.89
N ARG A 304 -44.96 67.50 49.13
CA ARG A 304 -46.30 68.07 48.91
C ARG A 304 -47.03 68.29 50.23
N LYS A 305 -47.12 67.25 51.08
CA LYS A 305 -47.74 67.35 52.41
C LYS A 305 -47.08 68.41 53.28
N LEU A 306 -45.75 68.45 53.34
CA LEU A 306 -45.02 69.48 54.07
C LEU A 306 -45.37 70.88 53.57
N SER A 307 -45.39 71.10 52.24
CA SER A 307 -45.78 72.41 51.67
C SER A 307 -47.24 72.79 51.99
N GLU A 308 -48.14 71.81 52.12
CA GLU A 308 -49.53 72.02 52.54
C GLU A 308 -49.63 72.35 54.03
N GLU A 309 -48.89 71.66 54.91
CA GLU A 309 -48.83 72.02 56.34
C GLU A 309 -48.19 73.39 56.55
N THR A 310 -47.08 73.72 55.87
CA THR A 310 -46.48 75.06 55.91
C THR A 310 -47.49 76.12 55.50
N ARG A 311 -48.21 75.92 54.38
CA ARG A 311 -49.24 76.87 53.94
C ARG A 311 -50.41 76.99 54.93
N ARG A 312 -50.80 75.91 55.63
CA ARG A 312 -51.80 75.98 56.70
C ARG A 312 -51.26 76.74 57.92
N ALA A 313 -50.00 76.52 58.30
CA ALA A 313 -49.35 77.25 59.37
C ALA A 313 -49.25 78.75 59.05
N ASP A 314 -48.86 79.12 57.83
CA ASP A 314 -48.81 80.51 57.35
C ASP A 314 -50.18 81.19 57.40
N ASN A 315 -51.24 80.49 56.94
CA ASN A 315 -52.63 80.98 57.03
C ASN A 315 -53.05 81.21 58.49
N LEU A 316 -52.77 80.27 59.38
CA LEU A 316 -53.10 80.39 60.82
C LEU A 316 -52.30 81.51 61.49
N ALA A 317 -51.02 81.69 61.13
CA ALA A 317 -50.20 82.81 61.62
C ALA A 317 -50.76 84.16 61.16
N PHE A 318 -51.23 84.26 59.91
CA PHE A 318 -51.91 85.45 59.40
C PHE A 318 -53.24 85.72 60.11
N GLU A 319 -54.05 84.69 60.38
CA GLU A 319 -55.28 84.81 61.14
C GLU A 319 -55.03 85.23 62.60
N MET A 320 -54.03 84.64 63.26
CA MET A 320 -53.60 85.03 64.61
C MET A 320 -53.15 86.49 64.64
N LYS A 321 -52.26 86.91 63.74
CA LYS A 321 -51.81 88.32 63.65
C LYS A 321 -52.99 89.28 63.44
N LYS A 322 -53.96 88.91 62.59
CA LYS A 322 -55.17 89.71 62.37
C LYS A 322 -56.10 89.77 63.60
N LEU A 323 -56.09 88.74 64.45
CA LEU A 323 -56.80 88.74 65.73
C LEU A 323 -56.06 89.56 66.79
N GLU A 324 -54.72 89.50 66.82
CA GLU A 324 -53.86 90.34 67.66
C GLU A 324 -54.05 91.83 67.31
N GLU A 325 -53.98 92.20 66.02
CA GLU A 325 -54.23 93.58 65.56
C GLU A 325 -55.62 94.09 65.99
N LYS A 326 -56.66 93.25 65.91
CA LYS A 326 -58.00 93.58 66.42
C LYS A 326 -58.02 93.73 67.94
N HIS A 327 -57.39 92.82 68.67
CA HIS A 327 -57.29 92.87 70.13
C HIS A 327 -56.58 94.16 70.57
N ASP A 328 -55.50 94.56 69.91
CA ASP A 328 -54.80 95.82 70.11
C ASP A 328 -55.68 97.04 69.82
N THR A 329 -56.52 97.02 68.77
CA THR A 329 -57.48 98.12 68.55
C THR A 329 -58.51 98.22 69.68
N VAL A 330 -59.01 97.09 70.19
CA VAL A 330 -59.94 97.05 71.33
C VAL A 330 -59.27 97.50 72.63
N ILE A 331 -57.98 97.17 72.84
CA ILE A 331 -57.20 97.71 73.96
C ILE A 331 -57.11 99.24 73.85
N LYS A 332 -56.73 99.77 72.69
CA LYS A 332 -56.62 101.22 72.46
C LYS A 332 -57.96 101.94 72.61
N GLU A 333 -59.07 101.31 72.24
CA GLU A 333 -60.43 101.83 72.49
C GLU A 333 -60.78 101.82 73.98
N LYS A 334 -60.49 100.72 74.69
CA LYS A 334 -60.65 100.63 76.15
C LYS A 334 -59.82 101.70 76.87
N GLU A 335 -58.58 101.93 76.44
CA GLU A 335 -57.71 102.98 76.96
C GLU A 335 -58.27 104.38 76.69
N ARG A 336 -58.75 104.66 75.46
CA ARG A 336 -59.45 105.92 75.14
C ARG A 336 -60.68 106.13 76.04
N ILE A 337 -61.53 105.11 76.20
CA ILE A 337 -62.72 105.18 77.08
C ILE A 337 -62.32 105.39 78.54
N ILE A 338 -61.20 104.83 79.01
CA ILE A 338 -60.65 105.08 80.34
C ILE A 338 -60.23 106.55 80.50
N ILE A 339 -59.52 107.11 79.51
CA ILE A 339 -59.09 108.51 79.49
C ILE A 339 -60.29 109.45 79.44
N GLU A 340 -61.26 109.21 78.54
CA GLU A 340 -62.50 109.98 78.44
C GLU A 340 -63.31 109.93 79.74
N ARG A 341 -63.44 108.74 80.34
CA ARG A 341 -64.08 108.56 81.65
C ARG A 341 -63.37 109.37 82.74
N ASP A 342 -62.05 109.36 82.78
CA ASP A 342 -61.29 110.04 83.83
C ASP A 342 -61.25 111.56 83.61
N SER A 343 -61.20 112.04 82.36
CA SER A 343 -61.44 113.45 82.03
C SER A 343 -62.87 113.89 82.35
N LEU A 344 -63.89 113.05 82.12
CA LEU A 344 -65.27 113.36 82.52
C LEU A 344 -65.46 113.34 84.05
N LYS A 345 -64.68 112.56 84.81
CA LYS A 345 -64.61 112.67 86.27
C LYS A 345 -63.95 113.96 86.69
N GLU A 346 -62.80 114.29 86.11
CA GLU A 346 -62.07 115.54 86.36
C GLU A 346 -62.97 116.75 86.08
N ILE A 347 -63.64 116.80 84.93
CA ILE A 347 -64.65 117.83 84.60
C ILE A 347 -65.84 117.80 85.58
N ASN A 348 -66.27 116.65 86.09
CA ASN A 348 -67.31 116.59 87.15
C ASN A 348 -66.79 117.11 88.50
N GLU A 349 -65.52 116.89 88.82
CA GLU A 349 -64.85 117.40 90.02
C GLU A 349 -64.60 118.90 89.90
N GLU A 350 -64.17 119.39 88.74
CA GLU A 350 -64.12 120.80 88.38
C GLU A 350 -65.51 121.45 88.37
N LEU A 351 -66.55 120.78 87.88
CA LEU A 351 -67.94 121.27 87.96
C LEU A 351 -68.45 121.30 89.40
N ARG A 352 -68.05 120.37 90.27
CA ARG A 352 -68.34 120.44 91.71
C ARG A 352 -67.54 121.54 92.41
N CYS A 353 -66.27 121.72 92.05
CA CYS A 353 -65.40 122.77 92.56
C CYS A 353 -65.86 124.15 92.10
N THR A 354 -66.29 124.30 90.84
CA THR A 354 -66.88 125.54 90.31
C THR A 354 -68.30 125.73 90.79
N GLN A 355 -69.10 124.69 91.05
CA GLN A 355 -70.36 124.84 91.81
C GLN A 355 -70.11 125.28 93.25
N ALA A 356 -69.06 124.79 93.92
CA ALA A 356 -68.68 125.24 95.26
C ALA A 356 -68.11 126.67 95.25
N GLN A 357 -67.26 127.01 94.28
CA GLN A 357 -66.80 128.38 94.03
C GLN A 357 -67.95 129.29 93.63
N GLN A 358 -68.92 128.83 92.86
CA GLN A 358 -70.12 129.58 92.51
C GLN A 358 -71.06 129.68 93.70
N HIS A 359 -71.08 128.72 94.64
CA HIS A 359 -71.75 128.87 95.93
C HIS A 359 -71.05 129.90 96.84
N GLN A 360 -69.74 130.10 96.67
CA GLN A 360 -68.94 131.13 97.35
C GLN A 360 -68.98 132.50 96.62
N LEU A 361 -69.11 132.53 95.29
CA LEU A 361 -69.15 133.72 94.43
C LEU A 361 -70.60 134.20 94.17
N SER A 362 -71.62 133.37 94.42
CA SER A 362 -73.00 133.83 94.64
C SER A 362 -73.13 134.64 95.94
N GLN A 363 -72.13 134.62 96.83
CA GLN A 363 -71.98 135.56 97.94
C GLN A 363 -71.08 136.78 97.60
N ALA A 364 -70.44 136.84 96.41
CA ALA A 364 -69.62 137.97 95.95
C ALA A 364 -69.41 137.95 94.41
N GLY A 365 -70.16 138.75 93.63
CA GLY A 365 -70.29 138.57 92.17
C GLY A 365 -69.67 139.62 91.22
N VAL A 366 -70.15 139.60 89.96
CA VAL A 366 -70.13 140.66 88.90
C VAL A 366 -69.00 140.66 87.81
N LEU A 367 -69.36 140.23 86.57
CA LEU A 367 -68.92 140.61 85.17
C LEU A 367 -67.74 139.95 84.34
N SER A 368 -68.13 139.36 83.18
CA SER A 368 -67.70 139.48 81.74
C SER A 368 -66.29 139.19 81.10
N SER A 369 -66.22 138.10 80.29
CA SER A 369 -66.03 137.97 78.79
C SER A 369 -64.87 138.60 77.90
N GLY A 370 -64.03 137.76 77.24
CA GLY A 370 -63.99 137.54 75.74
C GLY A 370 -62.86 138.04 74.75
N SER A 371 -62.31 137.11 73.91
CA SER A 371 -61.83 137.19 72.46
C SER A 371 -60.34 137.40 71.96
N PRO A 372 -59.95 136.96 70.70
CA PRO A 372 -58.56 136.80 70.17
C PRO A 372 -58.16 137.45 68.77
N SER A 373 -56.96 137.18 68.20
CA SER A 373 -56.32 137.79 66.97
C SER A 373 -55.29 136.87 66.22
N HIS A 374 -54.41 137.31 65.27
CA HIS A 374 -54.58 137.60 63.82
C HIS A 374 -53.20 137.53 63.03
N ASP A 375 -53.21 137.66 61.68
CA ASP A 375 -52.15 138.19 60.75
C ASP A 375 -50.95 137.40 60.11
N ASN A 376 -50.59 137.83 58.88
CA ASN A 376 -49.32 137.55 58.16
C ASN A 376 -49.06 138.59 57.01
N LEU A 377 -48.07 139.49 57.15
CA LEU A 377 -47.85 140.65 56.24
C LEU A 377 -46.35 141.06 56.12
N ALA A 378 -45.55 140.38 55.28
CA ALA A 378 -44.09 140.61 55.24
C ALA A 378 -43.36 140.51 53.87
N ALA A 379 -44.06 140.25 52.76
CA ALA A 379 -43.42 139.75 51.53
C ALA A 379 -42.95 140.79 50.48
N GLU A 380 -43.35 142.08 50.57
CA GLU A 380 -43.30 142.96 49.39
C GLU A 380 -42.06 143.88 49.25
N LEU A 381 -41.24 144.10 50.27
CA LEU A 381 -40.33 145.27 50.35
C LEU A 381 -38.89 145.15 49.75
N ILE A 382 -38.58 144.18 48.88
CA ILE A 382 -37.18 143.91 48.43
C ILE A 382 -36.85 144.55 47.04
N PRO A 383 -35.69 145.21 46.84
CA PRO A 383 -35.29 145.75 45.51
C PRO A 383 -35.01 144.70 44.43
N ILE A 384 -35.16 145.07 43.15
CA ILE A 384 -35.25 144.14 42.01
C ILE A 384 -33.94 143.39 41.71
N GLU A 385 -32.79 144.05 41.81
CA GLU A 385 -31.47 143.45 41.54
C GLU A 385 -31.14 142.33 42.53
N TYR A 386 -31.60 142.49 43.78
CA TYR A 386 -31.53 141.46 44.80
C TYR A 386 -32.52 140.33 44.55
N ARG A 387 -33.71 140.60 43.99
CA ARG A 387 -34.64 139.54 43.54
C ARG A 387 -34.04 138.73 42.39
N GLU A 388 -33.40 139.35 41.41
CA GLU A 388 -32.72 138.61 40.33
C GLU A 388 -31.55 137.77 40.83
N LYS A 389 -30.70 138.32 41.71
CA LYS A 389 -29.59 137.56 42.30
C LYS A 389 -30.10 136.42 43.18
N PHE A 390 -31.19 136.63 43.92
CA PHE A 390 -31.87 135.59 44.68
C PHE A 390 -32.43 134.50 43.77
N ILE A 391 -33.12 134.85 42.68
CA ILE A 391 -33.65 133.88 41.70
C ILE A 391 -32.52 133.09 41.03
N ARG A 392 -31.41 133.73 40.66
CA ARG A 392 -30.24 133.02 40.10
C ARG A 392 -29.61 132.06 41.11
N LEU A 393 -29.36 132.51 42.34
CA LEU A 393 -28.84 131.65 43.42
C LEU A 393 -29.81 130.54 43.82
N GLN A 394 -31.13 130.79 43.76
CA GLN A 394 -32.18 129.81 44.02
C GLN A 394 -32.27 128.77 42.89
N HIS A 395 -32.08 129.18 41.63
CA HIS A 395 -31.98 128.27 40.50
C HIS A 395 -30.69 127.43 40.57
N GLU A 396 -29.55 128.05 40.90
CA GLU A 396 -28.27 127.36 41.12
C GLU A 396 -28.37 126.36 42.29
N ASN A 397 -28.95 126.75 43.43
CA ASN A 397 -29.22 125.82 44.54
C ASN A 397 -30.15 124.68 44.12
N LYS A 398 -31.16 124.95 43.30
CA LYS A 398 -32.07 123.91 42.78
C LYS A 398 -31.34 122.95 41.85
N MET A 399 -30.46 123.44 40.97
CA MET A 399 -29.65 122.60 40.08
C MET A 399 -28.63 121.76 40.86
N LEU A 400 -27.95 122.36 41.85
CA LEU A 400 -27.02 121.64 42.73
C LEU A 400 -27.74 120.56 43.57
N ARG A 401 -28.95 120.83 44.05
CA ARG A 401 -29.77 119.81 44.72
C ARG A 401 -30.15 118.66 43.79
N VAL A 402 -30.56 118.94 42.55
CA VAL A 402 -30.87 117.88 41.57
C VAL A 402 -29.62 117.04 41.26
N GLN A 403 -28.46 117.67 41.05
CA GLN A 403 -27.20 116.96 40.83
C GLN A 403 -26.78 116.11 42.05
N GLN A 404 -27.01 116.61 43.28
CA GLN A 404 -26.77 115.83 44.49
C GLN A 404 -27.75 114.66 44.61
N GLU A 405 -29.05 114.86 44.35
CA GLU A 405 -30.06 113.79 44.34
C GLU A 405 -29.76 112.73 43.27
N GLU A 406 -29.27 113.11 42.09
CA GLU A 406 -28.84 112.20 41.03
C GLU A 406 -27.60 111.39 41.45
N TYR A 407 -26.57 112.05 42.00
CA TYR A 407 -25.39 111.37 42.55
C TYR A 407 -25.73 110.42 43.71
N GLU A 408 -26.66 110.80 44.60
CA GLU A 408 -27.15 109.95 45.68
C GLU A 408 -27.98 108.76 45.14
N ARG A 409 -28.81 108.96 44.11
CA ARG A 409 -29.53 107.87 43.42
C ARG A 409 -28.57 106.89 42.76
N ASP A 410 -27.58 107.36 42.03
CA ASP A 410 -26.58 106.51 41.36
C ASP A 410 -25.76 105.71 42.38
N LYS A 411 -25.38 106.35 43.50
CA LYS A 411 -24.71 105.68 44.62
C LYS A 411 -25.60 104.63 45.28
N ILE A 412 -26.89 104.90 45.48
CA ILE A 412 -27.86 103.93 46.00
C ILE A 412 -28.02 102.76 45.02
N ALA A 413 -28.12 103.02 43.72
CA ALA A 413 -28.24 101.98 42.70
C ALA A 413 -26.99 101.08 42.65
N ALA A 414 -25.79 101.66 42.74
CA ALA A 414 -24.54 100.90 42.81
C ALA A 414 -24.46 100.02 44.08
N LEU A 415 -24.88 100.54 45.23
CA LEU A 415 -24.94 99.77 46.48
C LEU A 415 -26.01 98.67 46.44
N GLN A 416 -27.17 98.92 45.80
CA GLN A 416 -28.20 97.90 45.58
C GLN A 416 -27.71 96.79 44.64
N ALA A 417 -26.94 97.12 43.60
CA ALA A 417 -26.33 96.13 42.71
C ALA A 417 -25.31 95.24 43.47
N GLN A 418 -24.42 95.84 44.27
CA GLN A 418 -23.47 95.11 45.11
C GLN A 418 -24.17 94.23 46.17
N LEU A 419 -25.26 94.72 46.77
CA LEU A 419 -26.08 93.93 47.69
C LEU A 419 -26.73 92.73 46.98
N GLY A 420 -27.23 92.93 45.75
CA GLY A 420 -27.78 91.88 44.90
C GLY A 420 -26.75 90.80 44.54
N GLU A 421 -25.53 91.19 44.16
CA GLU A 421 -24.42 90.26 43.92
C GLU A 421 -24.00 89.51 45.19
N ALA A 422 -23.93 90.19 46.33
CA ALA A 422 -23.64 89.57 47.62
C ALA A 422 -24.71 88.55 48.03
N HIS A 423 -26.00 88.89 47.89
CA HIS A 423 -27.10 87.95 48.15
C HIS A 423 -27.12 86.77 47.17
N LYS A 424 -26.79 86.99 45.89
CA LYS A 424 -26.66 85.90 44.92
C LYS A 424 -25.55 84.94 45.33
N LYS A 425 -24.36 85.47 45.67
CA LYS A 425 -23.22 84.66 46.14
C LYS A 425 -23.50 83.94 47.46
N GLN A 426 -24.25 84.58 48.37
CA GLN A 426 -24.72 83.93 49.60
C GLN A 426 -25.67 82.77 49.29
N SER A 427 -26.64 82.97 48.39
CA SER A 427 -27.56 81.91 47.96
C SER A 427 -26.83 80.74 47.29
N GLU A 428 -25.83 81.01 46.45
CA GLU A 428 -24.96 80.00 45.85
C GLU A 428 -24.23 79.19 46.95
N LEU A 429 -23.59 79.86 47.91
CA LEU A 429 -22.92 79.22 49.06
C LEU A 429 -23.89 78.45 49.96
N ASP A 430 -25.12 78.93 50.18
CA ASP A 430 -26.14 78.23 50.95
C ASP A 430 -26.63 76.96 50.22
N THR A 431 -26.75 77.00 48.89
CA THR A 431 -27.05 75.78 48.10
C THR A 431 -25.91 74.77 48.13
N GLU A 432 -24.66 75.23 48.04
CA GLU A 432 -23.48 74.37 48.15
C GLU A 432 -23.35 73.76 49.56
N ASN A 433 -23.57 74.56 50.61
CA ASN A 433 -23.61 74.05 51.99
C ASN A 433 -24.75 73.05 52.22
N ARG A 434 -25.91 73.24 51.60
CA ARG A 434 -27.01 72.25 51.68
C ARG A 434 -26.63 70.95 50.99
N LEU A 435 -26.11 71.01 49.77
CA LEU A 435 -25.63 69.83 49.02
C LEU A 435 -24.51 69.10 49.79
N ASN A 436 -23.58 69.82 50.41
CA ASN A 436 -22.54 69.24 51.24
C ASN A 436 -23.09 68.59 52.53
N ARG A 437 -24.11 69.17 53.17
CA ARG A 437 -24.81 68.52 54.31
C ARG A 437 -25.57 67.27 53.89
N GLU A 438 -26.27 67.31 52.75
CA GLU A 438 -26.93 66.14 52.16
C GLU A 438 -25.89 65.04 51.87
N ARG A 439 -24.74 65.40 51.26
CA ARG A 439 -23.63 64.47 50.98
C ARG A 439 -23.01 63.86 52.25
N VAL A 440 -22.84 64.65 53.31
CA VAL A 440 -22.39 64.16 54.62
C VAL A 440 -23.42 63.20 55.23
N SER A 441 -24.71 63.51 55.12
CA SER A 441 -25.79 62.63 55.60
C SER A 441 -25.86 61.33 54.80
N GLU A 442 -25.67 61.35 53.48
CA GLU A 442 -25.57 60.15 52.63
C GLU A 442 -24.41 59.26 53.07
N LEU A 443 -23.23 59.85 53.29
CA LEU A 443 -22.04 59.13 53.75
C LEU A 443 -22.22 58.59 55.19
N GLN A 444 -22.87 59.34 56.08
CA GLN A 444 -23.22 58.87 57.42
C GLN A 444 -24.20 57.69 57.36
N GLN A 445 -25.23 57.74 56.51
CA GLN A 445 -26.15 56.61 56.33
C GLN A 445 -25.43 55.39 55.75
N GLN A 446 -24.54 55.56 54.76
CA GLN A 446 -23.74 54.46 54.22
C GLN A 446 -22.83 53.84 55.28
N VAL A 447 -22.22 54.63 56.16
CA VAL A 447 -21.44 54.12 57.30
C VAL A 447 -22.33 53.39 58.31
N GLU A 448 -23.52 53.92 58.61
CA GLU A 448 -24.45 53.29 59.55
C GLU A 448 -25.04 51.98 59.01
N ASP A 449 -25.32 51.91 57.70
CA ASP A 449 -25.78 50.71 57.01
C ASP A 449 -24.67 49.65 56.95
N LEU A 450 -23.41 50.06 56.73
CA LEU A 450 -22.24 49.17 56.85
C LEU A 450 -22.04 48.69 58.29
N GLN A 451 -22.26 49.54 59.30
CA GLN A 451 -22.22 49.13 60.71
C GLN A 451 -23.35 48.17 61.08
N LYS A 452 -24.57 48.37 60.57
CA LYS A 452 -25.71 47.45 60.74
C LYS A 452 -25.47 46.11 60.04
N ALA A 453 -24.90 46.13 58.83
CA ALA A 453 -24.45 44.91 58.15
C ALA A 453 -23.41 44.15 59.01
N LEU A 454 -22.42 44.85 59.56
CA LEU A 454 -21.39 44.27 60.44
C LEU A 454 -22.00 43.69 61.73
N GLN A 455 -22.95 44.39 62.35
CA GLN A 455 -23.66 43.91 63.55
C GLN A 455 -24.57 42.70 63.26
N SER A 456 -25.25 42.67 62.12
CA SER A 456 -26.06 41.50 61.70
C SER A 456 -25.22 40.23 61.52
N GLN A 457 -23.93 40.40 61.20
CA GLN A 457 -22.97 39.29 61.07
C GLN A 457 -22.33 38.88 62.40
N ALA A 458 -22.46 39.72 63.45
CA ALA A 458 -21.94 39.48 64.80
C ALA A 458 -22.95 38.77 65.74
N ALA A 459 -24.19 38.54 65.30
CA ALA A 459 -25.26 37.93 66.10
C ALA A 459 -25.18 36.38 66.19
N LYS A 460 -23.98 35.82 66.38
CA LYS A 460 -23.74 34.45 66.89
C LYS A 460 -22.56 34.49 67.88
N PRO A 461 -22.68 33.88 69.07
CA PRO A 461 -21.88 34.27 70.23
C PRO A 461 -20.48 33.66 70.23
N ASP A 462 -19.48 34.46 70.63
CA ASP A 462 -18.44 34.05 71.60
C ASP A 462 -17.59 35.26 72.06
N ASP A 463 -17.72 35.60 73.34
CA ASP A 463 -17.43 36.94 73.89
C ASP A 463 -15.97 37.11 74.38
N SER A 464 -15.01 36.92 73.47
CA SER A 464 -13.58 37.13 73.79
C SER A 464 -12.72 37.64 72.62
N ASN A 465 -13.16 37.47 71.36
CA ASN A 465 -12.40 37.90 70.19
C ASN A 465 -12.54 39.39 69.85
N LEU A 466 -13.64 40.04 70.28
CA LEU A 466 -13.91 41.45 69.96
C LEU A 466 -12.87 42.40 70.57
N LYS A 467 -12.41 42.14 71.81
CA LYS A 467 -11.44 43.01 72.48
C LYS A 467 -10.07 43.00 71.79
N ARG A 468 -9.58 41.82 71.39
CA ARG A 468 -8.34 41.70 70.60
C ARG A 468 -8.45 42.33 69.20
N LYS A 469 -9.63 42.26 68.58
CA LYS A 469 -9.88 42.91 67.28
C LYS A 469 -9.91 44.44 67.39
N LEU A 470 -10.39 45.00 68.51
CA LEU A 470 -10.39 46.44 68.73
C LEU A 470 -8.95 46.98 68.85
N ASP A 471 -8.09 46.31 69.62
CA ASP A 471 -6.67 46.67 69.74
C ASP A 471 -5.95 46.54 68.38
N ALA A 472 -6.23 45.48 67.60
CA ALA A 472 -5.67 45.29 66.26
C ALA A 472 -6.14 46.37 65.27
N HIS A 473 -7.42 46.77 65.30
CA HIS A 473 -7.93 47.85 64.44
C HIS A 473 -7.39 49.23 64.84
N MET A 474 -7.07 49.46 66.11
CA MET A 474 -6.45 50.70 66.56
C MET A 474 -4.99 50.82 66.08
N VAL A 475 -4.25 49.70 66.02
CA VAL A 475 -2.93 49.65 65.36
C VAL A 475 -3.06 49.90 63.85
N GLN A 476 -3.97 49.21 63.17
CA GLN A 476 -4.22 49.39 61.73
C GLN A 476 -4.69 50.81 61.36
N LEU A 477 -5.41 51.50 62.25
CA LEU A 477 -5.83 52.89 62.04
C LEU A 477 -4.64 53.85 62.07
N ASN A 478 -3.69 53.64 63.00
CA ASN A 478 -2.45 54.42 63.05
C ASN A 478 -1.57 54.14 61.82
N GLU A 479 -1.42 52.86 61.42
CA GLU A 479 -0.70 52.48 60.19
C GLU A 479 -1.32 53.12 58.93
N ALA A 480 -2.66 53.15 58.84
CA ALA A 480 -3.36 53.82 57.76
C ALA A 480 -3.19 55.36 57.77
N GLN A 481 -3.11 55.98 58.95
CA GLN A 481 -2.85 57.41 59.10
C GLN A 481 -1.41 57.77 58.67
N ASP A 482 -0.42 56.95 59.02
CA ASP A 482 0.96 57.09 58.55
C ASP A 482 1.08 56.87 57.02
N GLU A 483 0.32 55.94 56.45
CA GLU A 483 0.23 55.80 54.99
C GLU A 483 -0.42 57.01 54.31
N ILE A 484 -1.43 57.62 54.92
CA ILE A 484 -2.08 58.84 54.38
C ILE A 484 -1.12 60.03 54.46
N MET A 485 -0.34 60.17 55.52
CA MET A 485 0.74 61.17 55.63
C MET A 485 1.77 60.99 54.50
N LYS A 486 2.31 59.77 54.32
CA LYS A 486 3.25 59.47 53.22
C LYS A 486 2.65 59.72 51.84
N LYS A 487 1.37 59.41 51.62
CA LYS A 487 0.66 59.68 50.35
C LYS A 487 0.44 61.17 50.12
N LYS A 488 0.29 61.99 51.16
CA LYS A 488 0.24 63.47 51.05
C LYS A 488 1.60 64.07 50.67
N GLU A 489 2.70 63.65 51.30
CA GLU A 489 4.06 64.06 50.90
C GLU A 489 4.36 63.66 49.46
N LEU A 490 3.92 62.45 49.04
CA LEU A 490 4.05 61.98 47.66
C LEU A 490 3.24 62.84 46.67
N LEU A 491 2.10 63.38 47.11
CA LEU A 491 1.23 64.27 46.32
C LEU A 491 1.83 65.68 46.17
N GLU A 492 2.42 66.26 47.21
CA GLU A 492 3.18 67.52 47.06
C GLU A 492 4.40 67.32 46.12
N GLY A 493 5.11 66.19 46.23
CA GLY A 493 6.14 65.77 45.27
C GLY A 493 5.62 65.37 43.87
N LEU A 494 4.30 65.28 43.67
CA LEU A 494 3.64 65.12 42.37
C LEU A 494 3.24 66.46 41.74
N GLN A 495 3.14 67.53 42.55
CA GLN A 495 2.47 68.78 42.17
C GLN A 495 3.43 69.90 41.69
N THR A 496 4.74 69.64 41.65
CA THR A 496 5.69 70.50 40.92
C THR A 496 5.74 70.12 39.43
N ASP A 497 5.84 71.14 38.55
CA ASP A 497 5.62 71.07 37.09
C ASP A 497 6.44 70.02 36.29
N ASN A 498 7.41 69.38 36.93
CA ASN A 498 8.29 68.37 36.32
C ASN A 498 7.55 67.20 35.65
N LYS A 499 6.41 66.72 36.18
CA LYS A 499 5.79 65.49 35.68
C LYS A 499 5.03 65.65 34.36
N ALA A 500 4.40 66.80 34.12
CA ALA A 500 3.79 67.08 32.81
C ALA A 500 4.88 67.19 31.72
N GLN A 501 5.97 67.91 32.02
CA GLN A 501 7.06 68.10 31.08
C GLN A 501 7.88 66.83 30.84
N ASN A 502 8.14 66.02 31.88
CA ASN A 502 8.84 64.74 31.74
C ASN A 502 7.98 63.71 30.95
N ASN A 503 6.66 63.69 31.14
CA ASN A 503 5.77 62.88 30.31
C ASN A 503 5.76 63.33 28.84
N SER A 504 5.78 64.65 28.57
CA SER A 504 5.90 65.18 27.21
C SER A 504 7.20 64.73 26.53
N LEU A 505 8.34 64.89 27.22
CA LEU A 505 9.64 64.43 26.75
C LEU A 505 9.69 62.91 26.54
N LYS A 506 9.02 62.13 27.40
CA LYS A 506 8.94 60.67 27.24
C LYS A 506 8.09 60.27 26.03
N VAL A 507 7.02 61.00 25.73
CA VAL A 507 6.21 60.79 24.52
C VAL A 507 7.01 61.13 23.26
N GLU A 508 7.77 62.24 23.26
CA GLU A 508 8.68 62.57 22.15
C GLU A 508 9.79 61.52 21.95
N GLU A 509 10.42 61.05 23.03
CA GLU A 509 11.45 60.01 22.98
C GLU A 509 10.87 58.68 22.44
N LEU A 510 9.67 58.30 22.86
CA LEU A 510 8.98 57.10 22.36
C LEU A 510 8.57 57.24 20.89
N MET A 511 8.11 58.41 20.44
CA MET A 511 7.83 58.67 19.02
C MET A 511 9.10 58.62 18.17
N ALA A 512 10.22 59.17 18.66
CA ALA A 512 11.51 59.08 17.99
C ALA A 512 12.04 57.63 17.92
N ALA A 513 11.87 56.85 19.00
CA ALA A 513 12.23 55.45 19.04
C ALA A 513 11.37 54.59 18.09
N LEU A 514 10.06 54.85 18.01
CA LEU A 514 9.14 54.19 17.09
C LEU A 514 9.52 54.50 15.63
N LYS A 515 9.71 55.78 15.29
CA LYS A 515 10.15 56.20 13.95
C LYS A 515 11.47 55.55 13.55
N LYS A 516 12.45 55.48 14.47
CA LYS A 516 13.71 54.78 14.25
C LYS A 516 13.50 53.28 13.99
N LYS A 517 12.57 52.63 14.71
CA LYS A 517 12.20 51.23 14.45
C LYS A 517 11.54 51.02 13.09
N ASP A 518 10.71 51.96 12.63
CA ASP A 518 10.11 51.92 11.29
C ASP A 518 11.14 52.16 10.18
N ASP A 519 12.14 53.01 10.41
CA ASP A 519 13.27 53.22 9.50
C ASP A 519 14.20 51.98 9.48
N ASP A 520 14.52 51.39 10.64
CA ASP A 520 15.29 50.13 10.77
C ASP A 520 14.54 48.96 10.10
N MET A 521 13.21 48.89 10.24
CA MET A 521 12.36 47.86 9.62
C MET A 521 12.34 48.01 8.10
N ARG A 522 12.17 49.23 7.57
CA ARG A 522 12.29 49.50 6.12
C ARG A 522 13.68 49.15 5.58
N ALA A 523 14.75 49.50 6.30
CA ALA A 523 16.11 49.14 5.92
C ALA A 523 16.34 47.61 5.93
N MET A 524 15.71 46.87 6.85
CA MET A 524 15.71 45.42 6.87
C MET A 524 14.90 44.83 5.71
N GLU A 525 13.72 45.37 5.40
CA GLU A 525 12.93 44.97 4.23
C GLU A 525 13.68 45.20 2.90
N GLU A 526 14.36 46.33 2.75
CA GLU A 526 15.20 46.62 1.57
C GLU A 526 16.38 45.65 1.48
N ARG A 527 17.05 45.34 2.61
CA ARG A 527 18.09 44.30 2.65
C ARG A 527 17.53 42.92 2.29
N TYR A 528 16.37 42.53 2.82
CA TYR A 528 15.72 41.27 2.45
C TYR A 528 15.31 41.24 0.98
N LYS A 529 14.77 42.33 0.43
CA LYS A 529 14.51 42.47 -1.02
C LYS A 529 15.81 42.32 -1.81
N MET A 530 16.90 42.97 -1.41
CA MET A 530 18.21 42.80 -2.06
C MET A 530 18.77 41.37 -1.93
N TYR A 531 18.57 40.67 -0.82
CA TYR A 531 18.98 39.27 -0.67
C TYR A 531 18.10 38.34 -1.51
N LEU A 532 16.80 38.57 -1.59
CA LEU A 532 15.89 37.83 -2.48
C LEU A 532 16.22 38.09 -3.94
N GLU A 533 16.55 39.33 -4.31
CA GLU A 533 16.93 39.69 -5.69
C GLU A 533 18.32 39.15 -6.04
N LYS A 534 19.27 39.15 -5.10
CA LYS A 534 20.55 38.45 -5.24
C LYS A 534 20.35 36.94 -5.34
N ALA A 535 19.47 36.33 -4.55
CA ALA A 535 19.16 34.90 -4.64
C ALA A 535 18.50 34.57 -5.99
N ARG A 536 17.53 35.37 -6.45
CA ARG A 536 16.93 35.26 -7.79
C ARG A 536 17.96 35.40 -8.90
N ASN A 537 18.89 36.35 -8.78
CA ASN A 537 19.94 36.57 -9.78
C ASN A 537 21.03 35.49 -9.72
N VAL A 538 21.34 34.94 -8.55
CA VAL A 538 22.24 33.77 -8.40
C VAL A 538 21.57 32.52 -8.94
N ILE A 539 20.28 32.30 -8.70
CA ILE A 539 19.49 31.25 -9.37
C ILE A 539 19.52 31.45 -10.89
N ARG A 540 19.29 32.67 -11.39
CA ARG A 540 19.30 33.00 -12.82
C ARG A 540 20.70 32.94 -13.48
N ALA A 541 21.78 33.06 -12.70
CA ALA A 541 23.16 33.07 -13.19
C ALA A 541 23.89 31.73 -13.01
N LEU A 542 23.56 30.97 -11.97
CA LEU A 542 23.88 29.55 -11.86
C LEU A 542 23.06 28.73 -12.86
N ASP A 543 21.89 29.24 -13.27
CA ASP A 543 21.01 28.54 -14.19
C ASP A 543 20.61 29.32 -15.46
N PRO A 544 21.54 29.50 -16.42
CA PRO A 544 21.21 29.93 -17.79
C PRO A 544 20.53 28.84 -18.63
N LYS A 545 20.34 27.62 -18.11
CA LYS A 545 19.90 26.45 -18.90
C LYS A 545 18.89 25.49 -18.26
N LEU A 546 18.68 25.50 -16.95
CA LEU A 546 17.58 24.79 -16.32
C LEU A 546 16.63 25.79 -15.65
N ASN A 547 15.38 25.72 -16.06
CA ASN A 547 14.28 25.92 -15.14
C ASN A 547 13.73 24.51 -14.92
N PRO A 548 14.32 23.70 -14.02
CA PRO A 548 14.27 22.23 -14.12
C PRO A 548 12.83 21.70 -14.07
N ALA A 549 12.00 22.25 -13.19
CA ALA A 549 10.57 21.93 -13.15
C ALA A 549 9.86 22.23 -14.49
N THR A 550 10.23 23.30 -15.20
CA THR A 550 9.59 23.67 -16.48
C THR A 550 10.10 22.83 -17.64
N ALA A 551 11.41 22.53 -17.67
CA ALA A 551 12.03 21.65 -18.67
C ALA A 551 11.57 20.20 -18.53
N GLU A 552 11.46 19.69 -17.29
CA GLU A 552 10.93 18.37 -16.99
C GLU A 552 9.42 18.28 -17.30
N ILE A 553 8.61 19.29 -16.93
CA ILE A 553 7.20 19.37 -17.36
C ILE A 553 7.08 19.40 -18.89
N GLN A 554 7.99 20.06 -19.60
CA GLN A 554 7.95 20.13 -21.07
C GLN A 554 8.43 18.82 -21.72
N ALA A 555 9.42 18.14 -21.15
CA ALA A 555 9.84 16.79 -21.55
C ALA A 555 8.75 15.74 -21.29
N LEU A 556 8.09 15.79 -20.13
CA LEU A 556 6.95 14.95 -19.79
C LEU A 556 5.76 15.22 -20.71
N LYS A 557 5.45 16.48 -21.03
CA LYS A 557 4.43 16.82 -22.04
C LYS A 557 4.77 16.27 -23.44
N SER A 558 6.04 16.29 -23.83
CA SER A 558 6.48 15.67 -25.10
C SER A 558 6.33 14.15 -25.04
N GLN A 559 6.75 13.49 -23.95
CA GLN A 559 6.58 12.05 -23.78
C GLN A 559 5.11 11.64 -23.79
N VAL A 560 4.22 12.37 -23.11
CA VAL A 560 2.77 12.12 -23.15
C VAL A 560 2.26 12.24 -24.59
N ALA A 561 2.56 13.33 -25.29
CA ALA A 561 2.14 13.51 -26.68
C ALA A 561 2.70 12.45 -27.64
N ASP A 562 3.91 11.93 -27.40
CA ASP A 562 4.50 10.84 -28.20
C ASP A 562 3.93 9.47 -27.83
N ARG A 563 3.55 9.25 -26.56
CA ARG A 563 2.81 8.06 -26.13
C ARG A 563 1.38 8.05 -26.67
N ASP A 564 0.70 9.19 -26.70
CA ASP A 564 -0.64 9.33 -27.30
C ASP A 564 -0.60 9.01 -28.81
N LYS A 565 0.41 9.49 -29.55
CA LYS A 565 0.64 9.09 -30.95
C LYS A 565 0.89 7.58 -31.09
N GLN A 566 1.65 6.99 -30.16
CA GLN A 566 1.97 5.57 -30.17
C GLN A 566 0.72 4.72 -29.86
N ILE A 567 -0.14 5.15 -28.95
CA ILE A 567 -1.46 4.55 -28.66
C ILE A 567 -2.34 4.61 -29.91
N CYS A 568 -2.54 5.79 -30.51
CA CYS A 568 -3.31 5.94 -31.76
C CYS A 568 -2.79 5.03 -32.90
N SER A 569 -1.47 4.82 -32.98
CA SER A 569 -0.85 3.91 -33.96
C SER A 569 -1.15 2.44 -33.66
N LEU A 570 -1.06 2.02 -32.39
CA LEU A 570 -1.36 0.67 -31.95
C LEU A 570 -2.85 0.34 -32.07
N GLU A 571 -3.75 1.26 -31.71
CA GLU A 571 -5.20 1.13 -31.92
C GLU A 571 -5.53 0.93 -33.40
N ARG A 572 -4.92 1.72 -34.29
CA ARG A 572 -5.07 1.57 -35.74
C ARG A 572 -4.54 0.21 -36.24
N GLN A 573 -3.45 -0.30 -35.68
CA GLN A 573 -2.92 -1.62 -36.01
C GLN A 573 -3.83 -2.75 -35.50
N CYS A 574 -4.38 -2.64 -34.30
CA CYS A 574 -5.36 -3.58 -33.76
C CYS A 574 -6.64 -3.62 -34.62
N GLU A 575 -7.16 -2.47 -35.05
CA GLU A 575 -8.32 -2.42 -35.94
C GLU A 575 -8.00 -3.05 -37.32
N GLN A 576 -6.81 -2.81 -37.88
CA GLN A 576 -6.36 -3.49 -39.10
C GLN A 576 -6.17 -5.00 -38.94
N ALA A 577 -5.70 -5.47 -37.78
CA ALA A 577 -5.59 -6.89 -37.49
C ALA A 577 -6.98 -7.54 -37.39
N ARG A 578 -7.93 -6.87 -36.72
CA ARG A 578 -9.33 -7.31 -36.61
C ARG A 578 -10.02 -7.39 -37.97
N LEU A 579 -9.76 -6.44 -38.86
CA LEU A 579 -10.25 -6.47 -40.24
C LEU A 579 -9.65 -7.64 -41.04
N ARG A 580 -8.34 -7.92 -40.91
CA ARG A 580 -7.71 -9.10 -41.55
C ARG A 580 -8.25 -10.41 -41.02
N GLU A 581 -8.45 -10.55 -39.70
CA GLU A 581 -9.08 -11.74 -39.10
C GLU A 581 -10.52 -11.94 -39.61
N TYR A 582 -11.26 -10.85 -39.84
CA TYR A 582 -12.59 -10.90 -40.44
C TYR A 582 -12.56 -11.30 -41.92
N GLU A 583 -11.61 -10.79 -42.71
CA GLU A 583 -11.37 -11.22 -44.10
C GLU A 583 -10.98 -12.69 -44.17
N GLU A 584 -10.09 -13.18 -43.30
CA GLU A 584 -9.71 -14.59 -43.21
C GLU A 584 -10.91 -15.49 -42.88
N LYS A 585 -11.76 -15.09 -41.92
CA LYS A 585 -13.01 -15.80 -41.61
C LYS A 585 -13.97 -15.85 -42.80
N LEU A 586 -14.10 -14.76 -43.56
CA LEU A 586 -14.88 -14.75 -44.80
C LEU A 586 -14.29 -15.67 -45.88
N ILE A 587 -12.97 -15.67 -46.05
CA ILE A 587 -12.27 -16.55 -47.01
C ILE A 587 -12.46 -18.03 -46.62
N VAL A 588 -12.25 -18.39 -45.35
CA VAL A 588 -12.47 -19.76 -44.84
C VAL A 588 -13.92 -20.18 -45.04
N THR A 589 -14.88 -19.32 -44.73
CA THR A 589 -16.31 -19.59 -44.94
C THR A 589 -16.65 -19.79 -46.42
N ALA A 590 -16.11 -18.95 -47.31
CA ALA A 590 -16.28 -19.10 -48.75
C ALA A 590 -15.65 -20.39 -49.29
N TRP A 591 -14.48 -20.77 -48.77
CA TRP A 591 -13.78 -22.01 -49.15
C TRP A 591 -14.53 -23.26 -48.66
N TYR A 592 -15.02 -23.24 -47.43
CA TYR A 592 -15.88 -24.29 -46.88
C TYR A 592 -17.16 -24.45 -47.72
N ASN A 593 -17.89 -23.36 -47.96
CA ASN A 593 -19.10 -23.38 -48.79
C ASN A 593 -18.82 -23.89 -50.22
N LYS A 594 -17.68 -23.52 -50.81
CA LYS A 594 -17.25 -24.01 -52.12
C LYS A 594 -16.88 -25.51 -52.10
N SER A 595 -16.22 -25.98 -51.05
CA SER A 595 -15.91 -27.39 -50.82
C SER A 595 -17.19 -28.23 -50.67
N VAL A 596 -18.13 -27.77 -49.84
CA VAL A 596 -19.46 -28.39 -49.68
C VAL A 596 -20.22 -28.40 -51.02
N ASN A 597 -20.19 -27.32 -51.80
CA ASN A 597 -20.78 -27.32 -53.15
C ASN A 597 -20.09 -28.31 -54.10
N PHE A 598 -18.76 -28.47 -54.06
CA PHE A 598 -18.08 -29.48 -54.86
C PHE A 598 -18.42 -30.91 -54.41
N GLN A 599 -18.53 -31.16 -53.10
CA GLN A 599 -19.01 -32.45 -52.58
C GLN A 599 -20.45 -32.72 -53.02
N LYS A 600 -21.34 -31.71 -52.94
CA LYS A 600 -22.72 -31.78 -53.42
C LYS A 600 -22.78 -32.09 -54.92
N LEU A 601 -22.04 -31.37 -55.76
CA LEU A 601 -21.94 -31.64 -57.19
C LEU A 601 -21.35 -33.03 -57.49
N ALA A 602 -20.38 -33.51 -56.71
CA ALA A 602 -19.83 -34.85 -56.85
C ALA A 602 -20.82 -35.95 -56.41
N MET A 603 -21.66 -35.69 -55.41
CA MET A 603 -22.76 -36.57 -55.01
C MET A 603 -23.89 -36.54 -56.05
N GLU A 604 -24.29 -35.36 -56.52
CA GLU A 604 -25.28 -35.15 -57.59
C GLU A 604 -24.82 -35.81 -58.91
N SER A 605 -23.52 -35.77 -59.23
CA SER A 605 -22.94 -36.46 -60.39
C SER A 605 -22.95 -37.99 -60.22
N ARG A 606 -22.75 -38.53 -59.02
CA ARG A 606 -22.94 -39.98 -58.74
C ARG A 606 -24.40 -40.38 -58.79
N LEU A 607 -25.31 -39.52 -58.32
CA LEU A 607 -26.77 -39.75 -58.35
C LEU A 607 -27.33 -39.68 -59.78
N THR A 608 -26.93 -38.70 -60.60
CA THR A 608 -27.26 -38.66 -62.05
C THR A 608 -26.54 -39.74 -62.86
N GLY A 609 -25.42 -40.27 -62.37
CA GLY A 609 -24.82 -41.50 -62.88
C GLY A 609 -25.64 -42.76 -62.59
N LEU A 610 -26.53 -42.73 -61.58
CA LEU A 610 -27.40 -43.84 -61.18
C LEU A 610 -28.86 -43.68 -61.67
N THR A 611 -29.31 -42.47 -62.01
CA THR A 611 -30.62 -42.18 -62.59
C THR A 611 -30.48 -41.69 -64.04
N GLY A 612 -30.45 -42.66 -64.98
CA GLY A 612 -30.01 -42.42 -66.35
C GLY A 612 -30.97 -41.67 -67.27
N ARG A 613 -30.44 -41.27 -68.44
CA ARG A 613 -31.12 -40.79 -69.65
C ARG A 613 -32.00 -39.53 -69.48
N THR A 614 -31.46 -38.36 -69.84
CA THR A 614 -31.65 -37.75 -71.18
C THR A 614 -30.97 -36.37 -71.32
N SER A 615 -30.57 -36.05 -72.55
CA SER A 615 -30.29 -34.72 -73.10
C SER A 615 -29.24 -33.76 -72.48
N SER A 616 -28.24 -33.47 -73.32
CA SER A 616 -27.90 -32.11 -73.79
C SER A 616 -26.78 -31.30 -73.11
N VAL A 617 -25.62 -31.31 -73.79
CA VAL A 617 -24.72 -30.16 -74.06
C VAL A 617 -23.88 -29.61 -72.88
N LEU A 618 -22.61 -30.04 -72.82
CA LEU A 618 -21.36 -29.22 -72.85
C LEU A 618 -20.11 -30.15 -72.78
N PRO A 619 -18.89 -29.70 -73.15
CA PRO A 619 -17.80 -30.61 -73.55
C PRO A 619 -17.00 -31.28 -72.42
N GLN A 620 -16.26 -32.32 -72.83
CA GLN A 620 -15.42 -33.19 -72.01
C GLN A 620 -14.34 -32.45 -71.19
N GLY A 621 -14.01 -33.03 -70.04
CA GLY A 621 -13.05 -32.48 -69.07
C GLY A 621 -11.65 -32.28 -69.66
N GLN A 622 -11.07 -31.10 -69.41
CA GLN A 622 -9.70 -30.79 -69.75
C GLN A 622 -8.74 -31.18 -68.62
N SER A 623 -7.61 -31.78 -68.99
CA SER A 623 -6.55 -32.18 -68.06
C SER A 623 -5.84 -30.97 -67.44
N PHE A 624 -5.43 -31.09 -66.18
CA PHE A 624 -4.72 -30.08 -65.39
C PHE A 624 -3.59 -29.34 -66.15
N LEU A 625 -2.87 -30.08 -67.01
CA LEU A 625 -1.76 -29.56 -67.82
C LEU A 625 -2.15 -28.60 -68.96
N SER A 626 -3.42 -28.55 -69.39
CA SER A 626 -3.90 -27.57 -70.37
C SER A 626 -4.26 -26.24 -69.71
N GLN A 627 -4.80 -26.28 -68.49
CA GLN A 627 -5.16 -25.09 -67.72
C GLN A 627 -3.91 -24.28 -67.30
N GLN A 628 -2.83 -24.97 -66.92
CA GLN A 628 -1.57 -24.32 -66.53
C GLN A 628 -0.92 -23.52 -67.68
N ARG A 629 -1.14 -23.89 -68.95
CA ARG A 629 -0.60 -23.16 -70.11
C ARG A 629 -1.34 -21.87 -70.45
N GLN A 630 -2.59 -21.70 -70.00
CA GLN A 630 -3.34 -20.47 -70.22
C GLN A 630 -2.94 -19.36 -69.24
N VAL A 631 -2.52 -19.71 -68.02
CA VAL A 631 -2.12 -18.73 -66.99
C VAL A 631 -0.81 -18.00 -67.37
N SER A 632 0.14 -18.69 -68.01
CA SER A 632 1.44 -18.11 -68.38
C SER A 632 1.40 -17.04 -69.48
N ASN A 633 0.31 -16.94 -70.25
CA ASN A 633 0.20 -16.05 -71.41
C ASN A 633 -0.81 -14.89 -71.22
N ALA A 634 -1.26 -14.62 -70.00
CA ALA A 634 -2.12 -13.46 -69.71
C ALA A 634 -1.29 -12.15 -69.62
N PRO A 635 -1.58 -11.11 -70.43
CA PRO A 635 -0.83 -9.87 -70.38
C PRO A 635 -1.11 -9.07 -69.11
N ARG A 636 -0.05 -8.62 -68.42
CA ARG A 636 -0.15 -7.77 -67.23
C ARG A 636 -0.83 -6.43 -67.59
N ARG A 637 -2.07 -6.23 -67.17
CA ARG A 637 -2.65 -4.88 -67.10
C ARG A 637 -1.94 -4.10 -65.99
N ALA A 638 -1.31 -2.99 -66.36
CA ALA A 638 -0.82 -2.02 -65.39
C ALA A 638 -2.00 -1.35 -64.69
N PHE A 639 -2.10 -1.51 -63.37
CA PHE A 639 -3.00 -0.70 -62.54
C PHE A 639 -2.29 0.60 -62.19
N SER A 640 -2.91 1.72 -62.56
CA SER A 640 -2.45 3.07 -62.20
C SER A 640 -2.65 3.32 -60.71
N ILE A 641 -1.56 3.44 -59.96
CA ILE A 641 -1.58 3.92 -58.59
C ILE A 641 -1.71 5.45 -58.63
N SER A 642 -2.84 5.98 -58.16
CA SER A 642 -3.00 7.41 -57.87
C SER A 642 -2.47 7.71 -56.46
N SER A 643 -1.49 8.59 -56.36
CA SER A 643 -1.06 9.16 -55.07
C SER A 643 -1.98 10.34 -54.68
N PRO A 644 -2.43 10.43 -53.42
CA PRO A 644 -3.10 11.63 -52.93
C PRO A 644 -2.09 12.76 -52.70
N SER A 645 -2.52 13.99 -52.97
CA SER A 645 -1.70 15.19 -52.83
C SER A 645 -1.42 15.55 -51.37
N THR A 646 -0.18 15.98 -51.10
CA THR A 646 0.20 16.61 -49.84
C THR A 646 -0.47 17.97 -49.69
N THR A 647 -1.35 18.12 -48.71
CA THR A 647 -1.87 19.44 -48.28
C THR A 647 -0.85 20.15 -47.40
N SER A 648 -0.69 21.44 -47.65
CA SER A 648 0.21 22.33 -46.92
C SER A 648 -0.32 22.69 -45.52
N LYS A 649 0.60 22.73 -44.56
CA LYS A 649 0.65 23.71 -43.47
C LYS A 649 2.09 24.09 -43.22
#